data_AF-A0A816AXS5-F1
#
_entry.id   AF-A0A816AXS5-F1
#
_cell.length_a   1.000
_cell.length_b   1.000
_cell.length_c   1.000
_cell.angle_alpha   90.00
_cell.angle_beta   90.00
_cell.angle_gamma   90.00
#
_symmetry.space_group_name_H-M   'P 1'
#
loop_
_entity.id
_entity.type
_entity.pdbx_description
1 polymer ?
#
loop_
_entity_poly.entity_id
_entity_poly.type
_entity_poly.pdbx_seq_one_letter_code
_entity_poly.pdbx_strand_id
1 'polypeptide(L)'
;MFNHLFTVSILAFACQQFQPCHSEMLVYNQTLDHFNYDPLHRKFGQRYSIYDKFWGGCGDYPIFFNVGPETPLYELYFPGTNPYDLAVIFQAMIVSLEHRYYGESLPFGSNILNYTSNEFQYLSSKQYMEDIVEFRQFVINKYNCSTSKWISISGSYPGLISAYLRLHYPFYFIGAIAIASPVQIAKASTVSWLPNFASIIGPDCTVAWRSIAKQVEDLLVTSSGRDQLKQMFSYILSVNGIRENDELSWMEFLIDVASILFYPMGFNPTVGPTIFPRSYPGTYICQNISSSDSSMVLMNYATLGNETCVYQQSIGVPCPVPFAGSWYQWQRCTEFPSPYSPLLYDTNADIFSKYINLDNLFRSCHQTMGSGIGNLDDFISIGERWAGSASCNNNFDSYVNVGNFYFAVGTFDPTVTYLPTTNLSRTITGRIVPDTGHALLLNRLWYPNNSYVDQAFNELVEQIKIWLNINVTSTDPSYAARPGRPQTSVNEQTIDAVRTIINNDPHSTYQQIEDILGISSPAINSIIHDYLKLHKVCTLWVPHQLTDGQKQWSIQFCCRSLNRFEEGQSRRVFDTITGDESWFYHYDPATKEESKVWVSKTDPRPTKVHRNKSSGQIMVAVFFMKSGLIKSVPLETGVTLYARWYVNPCLPQVFKTVSKRRPRSGLRGLILHDDNARSHRAWIINNFLAKNRVGEFSARNVQH
;
A
#
# COMPACT_ATOMS: atom_id res chain seq x y z
N MET A 1 -8.22 20.28 -43.93
CA MET A 1 -7.48 21.39 -43.27
C MET A 1 -8.40 22.41 -42.60
N PHE A 2 -9.45 22.91 -43.26
CA PHE A 2 -10.41 23.87 -42.65
C PHE A 2 -11.27 23.29 -41.50
N ASN A 3 -11.64 22.01 -41.53
CA ASN A 3 -12.33 21.36 -40.40
C ASN A 3 -11.42 21.17 -39.17
N HIS A 4 -10.11 21.00 -39.35
CA HIS A 4 -9.16 20.78 -38.25
C HIS A 4 -8.96 22.03 -37.38
N LEU A 5 -8.95 23.22 -38.00
CA LEU A 5 -8.87 24.50 -37.30
C LEU A 5 -10.17 24.82 -36.55
N PHE A 6 -11.33 24.41 -37.07
CA PHE A 6 -12.63 24.62 -36.42
C PHE A 6 -12.81 23.72 -35.18
N THR A 7 -12.34 22.47 -35.22
CA THR A 7 -12.43 21.56 -34.06
C THR A 7 -11.42 21.89 -32.96
N VAL A 8 -10.19 22.31 -33.32
CA VAL A 8 -9.21 22.84 -32.35
C VAL A 8 -9.73 24.13 -31.72
N SER A 9 -10.43 24.98 -32.50
CA SER A 9 -11.06 26.19 -31.97
C SER A 9 -12.24 25.88 -31.06
N ILE A 10 -13.02 24.82 -31.29
CA ILE A 10 -14.14 24.41 -30.41
C ILE A 10 -13.65 23.72 -29.14
N LEU A 11 -12.56 22.93 -29.19
CA LEU A 11 -11.90 22.39 -27.98
C LEU A 11 -11.21 23.51 -27.18
N ALA A 12 -10.59 24.48 -27.86
CA ALA A 12 -10.08 25.69 -27.23
C ALA A 12 -11.21 26.59 -26.70
N PHE A 13 -12.37 26.67 -27.37
CA PHE A 13 -13.56 27.40 -26.90
C PHE A 13 -14.24 26.71 -25.71
N ALA A 14 -14.31 25.38 -25.71
CA ALA A 14 -14.83 24.59 -24.58
C ALA A 14 -13.89 24.67 -23.37
N CYS A 15 -12.57 24.75 -23.60
CA CYS A 15 -11.56 25.02 -22.58
C CYS A 15 -11.55 26.50 -22.14
N GLN A 16 -12.01 27.44 -22.98
CA GLN A 16 -12.18 28.86 -22.64
C GLN A 16 -13.49 29.17 -21.90
N GLN A 17 -14.52 28.32 -22.02
CA GLN A 17 -15.79 28.48 -21.30
C GLN A 17 -15.76 27.94 -19.86
N PHE A 18 -14.79 27.06 -19.55
CA PHE A 18 -14.45 26.66 -18.19
C PHE A 18 -13.00 27.06 -17.93
N GLN A 19 -12.75 28.21 -17.31
CA GLN A 19 -11.41 28.51 -16.79
C GLN A 19 -10.97 27.32 -15.90
N PRO A 20 -9.92 26.58 -16.28
CA PRO A 20 -9.37 25.57 -15.39
C PRO A 20 -8.91 26.30 -14.13
N CYS A 21 -9.38 25.86 -12.97
CA CYS A 21 -8.90 26.39 -11.70
C CYS A 21 -7.49 25.84 -11.48
N HIS A 22 -6.49 26.53 -12.03
CA HIS A 22 -5.09 26.13 -11.95
C HIS A 22 -4.65 26.17 -10.48
N SER A 23 -4.12 25.05 -10.00
CA SER A 23 -3.46 24.94 -8.69
C SER A 23 -1.97 24.85 -8.96
N GLU A 24 -1.20 25.86 -8.58
CA GLU A 24 0.24 25.92 -8.90
C GLU A 24 0.96 24.57 -8.64
N MET A 25 1.53 23.99 -9.69
CA MET A 25 2.45 22.87 -9.58
C MET A 25 3.76 23.33 -8.92
N LEU A 26 4.06 22.73 -7.78
CA LEU A 26 5.21 23.05 -6.94
C LEU A 26 6.13 21.83 -6.83
N VAL A 27 7.35 22.06 -6.36
CA VAL A 27 8.37 21.01 -6.18
C VAL A 27 8.77 20.92 -4.71
N TYR A 28 8.73 19.71 -4.18
CA TYR A 28 9.17 19.35 -2.84
C TYR A 28 10.50 18.58 -2.90
N ASN A 29 11.44 18.89 -2.00
CA ASN A 29 12.72 18.18 -1.91
C ASN A 29 12.56 16.88 -1.10
N GLN A 30 12.24 15.81 -1.82
CA GLN A 30 11.94 14.48 -1.28
C GLN A 30 13.20 13.66 -1.03
N THR A 31 13.19 12.82 0.01
CA THR A 31 14.27 11.85 0.29
C THR A 31 14.32 10.76 -0.78
N LEU A 32 15.52 10.47 -1.30
CA LEU A 32 15.70 9.46 -2.36
C LEU A 32 15.38 8.04 -1.87
N ASP A 33 15.93 7.66 -0.71
CA ASP A 33 15.79 6.33 -0.12
C ASP A 33 15.36 6.43 1.35
N HIS A 34 14.16 5.95 1.65
CA HIS A 34 13.59 5.95 3.00
C HIS A 34 14.00 4.75 3.85
N PHE A 35 14.52 3.68 3.24
CA PHE A 35 14.76 2.41 3.95
C PHE A 35 16.23 2.12 4.20
N ASN A 36 17.13 2.62 3.35
CA ASN A 36 18.56 2.48 3.56
C ASN A 36 19.18 3.78 4.05
N TYR A 37 20.16 3.66 4.94
CA TYR A 37 20.94 4.81 5.36
C TYR A 37 21.75 5.36 4.19
N ASP A 38 21.37 6.55 3.72
CA ASP A 38 22.14 7.31 2.75
C ASP A 38 23.01 8.37 3.45
N PRO A 39 24.33 8.19 3.56
CA PRO A 39 25.21 9.18 4.20
C PRO A 39 25.20 10.53 3.50
N LEU A 40 24.89 10.57 2.20
CA LEU A 40 24.82 11.79 1.41
C LEU A 40 23.45 12.48 1.54
N HIS A 41 22.48 11.85 2.20
CA HIS A 41 21.11 12.34 2.35
C HIS A 41 20.55 12.85 1.02
N ARG A 42 20.72 12.05 -0.05
CA ARG A 42 20.34 12.49 -1.40
C ARG A 42 18.85 12.75 -1.45
N LYS A 43 18.50 13.83 -2.13
CA LYS A 43 17.13 14.29 -2.34
C LYS A 43 16.87 14.52 -3.83
N PHE A 44 15.60 14.49 -4.21
CA PHE A 44 15.16 14.83 -5.55
C PHE A 44 13.93 15.74 -5.51
N GLY A 45 13.68 16.46 -6.60
CA GLY A 45 12.47 17.27 -6.74
C GLY A 45 11.27 16.39 -7.07
N GLN A 46 10.29 16.35 -6.18
CA GLN A 46 9.01 15.68 -6.40
C GLN A 46 7.90 16.72 -6.57
N ARG A 47 7.17 16.63 -7.67
CA ARG A 47 6.11 17.57 -8.03
C ARG A 47 4.86 17.32 -7.18
N TYR A 48 4.17 18.38 -6.79
CA TYR A 48 2.94 18.31 -6.01
C TYR A 48 2.02 19.48 -6.33
N SER A 49 0.75 19.36 -6.01
CA SER A 49 -0.21 20.47 -6.06
C SER A 49 -1.04 20.54 -4.79
N ILE A 50 -1.38 21.76 -4.38
CA ILE A 50 -2.26 22.02 -3.24
C ILE A 50 -3.38 22.95 -3.71
N TYR A 51 -4.60 22.58 -3.40
CA TYR A 51 -5.79 23.36 -3.71
C TYR A 51 -6.61 23.57 -2.45
N ASP A 52 -6.52 24.76 -1.87
CA ASP A 52 -7.07 25.13 -0.56
C ASP A 52 -8.23 26.13 -0.65
N LYS A 53 -8.73 26.42 -1.85
CA LYS A 53 -9.79 27.41 -2.10
C LYS A 53 -11.07 27.19 -1.28
N PHE A 54 -11.43 25.92 -1.02
CA PHE A 54 -12.64 25.56 -0.26
C PHE A 54 -12.35 25.27 1.21
N TRP A 55 -11.08 25.29 1.61
CA TRP A 55 -10.68 24.77 2.90
C TRP A 55 -11.11 25.71 4.03
N GLY A 56 -11.90 25.19 4.96
CA GLY A 56 -12.38 25.95 6.12
C GLY A 56 -11.32 26.23 7.19
N GLY A 57 -10.10 25.71 7.01
CA GLY A 57 -8.96 25.90 7.91
C GLY A 57 -8.64 24.68 8.76
N CYS A 58 -7.69 24.82 9.67
CA CYS A 58 -7.19 23.69 10.43
C CYS A 58 -8.19 23.17 11.48
N GLY A 59 -8.22 21.84 11.69
CA GLY A 59 -9.00 21.20 12.74
C GLY A 59 -10.17 20.41 12.18
N ASP A 60 -11.34 21.03 12.15
CA ASP A 60 -12.61 20.36 11.82
C ASP A 60 -12.75 20.03 10.33
N TYR A 61 -11.93 20.65 9.47
CA TYR A 61 -11.97 20.47 8.03
C TYR A 61 -10.92 19.45 7.55
N PRO A 62 -11.32 18.45 6.76
CA PRO A 62 -10.43 17.39 6.32
C PRO A 62 -9.48 17.86 5.21
N ILE A 63 -8.49 17.01 4.95
CA ILE A 63 -7.59 17.10 3.80
C ILE A 63 -7.83 15.83 2.96
N PHE A 64 -8.22 16.01 1.70
CA PHE A 64 -8.28 14.91 0.74
C PHE A 64 -6.93 14.79 0.04
N PHE A 65 -6.26 13.68 0.30
CA PHE A 65 -4.99 13.36 -0.33
C PHE A 65 -5.23 12.56 -1.61
N ASN A 66 -5.09 13.20 -2.75
CA ASN A 66 -5.22 12.57 -4.05
C ASN A 66 -3.89 11.91 -4.43
N VAL A 67 -3.86 10.58 -4.45
CA VAL A 67 -2.64 9.82 -4.71
C VAL A 67 -2.28 9.95 -6.19
N GLY A 68 -1.03 10.34 -6.46
CA GLY A 68 -0.54 10.60 -7.80
C GLY A 68 -0.49 9.34 -8.67
N PRO A 69 -0.77 9.50 -9.98
CA PRO A 69 -0.81 8.37 -10.90
C PRO A 69 0.57 7.88 -11.31
N GLU A 70 0.55 6.72 -11.95
CA GLU A 70 1.55 6.12 -12.84
C GLU A 70 1.68 6.87 -14.19
N THR A 71 1.45 8.19 -14.17
CA THR A 71 1.56 9.13 -15.28
C THR A 71 1.95 10.51 -14.72
N PRO A 72 2.28 11.52 -15.55
CA PRO A 72 2.45 12.87 -15.04
C PRO A 72 1.20 13.33 -14.27
N LEU A 73 1.39 13.97 -13.12
CA LEU A 73 0.32 14.62 -12.39
C LEU A 73 -0.17 15.84 -13.18
N TYR A 74 -1.48 15.93 -13.41
CA TYR A 74 -2.11 17.06 -14.09
C TYR A 74 -2.98 17.87 -13.11
N GLU A 75 -3.03 19.19 -13.30
CA GLU A 75 -3.90 20.11 -12.54
C GLU A 75 -5.36 19.99 -13.00
N LEU A 76 -6.06 18.93 -12.59
CA LEU A 76 -7.41 18.62 -13.09
C LEU A 76 -8.46 18.58 -11.96
N TYR A 77 -8.54 19.65 -11.17
CA TYR A 77 -9.63 19.85 -10.21
C TYR A 77 -10.73 20.69 -10.83
N PHE A 78 -11.74 20.02 -11.38
CA PHE A 78 -12.92 20.68 -11.94
C PHE A 78 -14.22 20.05 -11.41
N PRO A 79 -15.33 20.82 -11.39
CA PRO A 79 -16.65 20.31 -11.00
C PRO A 79 -16.98 19.00 -11.69
N GLY A 80 -17.45 18.00 -10.93
CA GLY A 80 -17.75 16.67 -11.43
C GLY A 80 -16.62 15.65 -11.26
N THR A 81 -15.45 16.05 -10.75
CA THR A 81 -14.42 15.11 -10.26
C THR A 81 -14.55 14.90 -8.75
N ASN A 82 -14.31 13.68 -8.28
CA ASN A 82 -14.49 13.36 -6.86
C ASN A 82 -13.65 14.24 -5.91
N PRO A 83 -12.33 14.43 -6.11
CA PRO A 83 -11.56 15.28 -5.21
C PRO A 83 -12.11 16.71 -5.12
N TYR A 84 -12.56 17.28 -6.25
CA TYR A 84 -13.13 18.62 -6.29
C TYR A 84 -14.48 18.69 -5.57
N ASP A 85 -15.43 17.81 -5.92
CA ASP A 85 -16.79 17.84 -5.38
C ASP A 85 -16.80 17.53 -3.87
N LEU A 86 -15.96 16.58 -3.44
CA LEU A 86 -15.78 16.28 -2.01
C LEU A 86 -15.15 17.47 -1.28
N ALA A 87 -14.19 18.17 -1.88
CA ALA A 87 -13.61 19.38 -1.27
C ALA A 87 -14.62 20.51 -1.10
N VAL A 88 -15.55 20.68 -2.05
CA VAL A 88 -16.67 21.62 -1.90
C VAL A 88 -17.60 21.21 -0.75
N ILE A 89 -18.01 19.94 -0.71
CA ILE A 89 -18.97 19.44 0.29
C ILE A 89 -18.41 19.52 1.71
N PHE A 90 -17.16 19.11 1.89
CA PHE A 90 -16.53 19.02 3.21
C PHE A 90 -15.67 20.24 3.58
N GLN A 91 -15.68 21.29 2.74
CA GLN A 91 -14.81 22.46 2.90
C GLN A 91 -13.35 22.04 3.13
N ALA A 92 -12.86 21.14 2.27
CA ALA A 92 -11.58 20.45 2.44
C ALA A 92 -10.48 21.09 1.59
N MET A 93 -9.23 20.84 1.99
CA MET A 93 -8.07 21.06 1.12
C MET A 93 -7.83 19.80 0.29
N ILE A 94 -7.46 19.97 -0.99
CA ILE A 94 -6.96 18.89 -1.83
C ILE A 94 -5.44 18.98 -1.88
N VAL A 95 -4.78 17.85 -1.65
CA VAL A 95 -3.33 17.73 -1.73
C VAL A 95 -3.01 16.58 -2.65
N SER A 96 -2.21 16.81 -3.70
CA SER A 96 -1.71 15.76 -4.59
C SER A 96 -0.19 15.74 -4.59
N LEU A 97 0.39 14.53 -4.64
CA LEU A 97 1.84 14.33 -4.79
C LEU A 97 2.07 13.43 -6.01
N GLU A 98 2.86 13.89 -6.97
CA GLU A 98 3.23 13.11 -8.14
C GLU A 98 4.07 11.90 -7.75
N HIS A 99 3.82 10.77 -8.38
CA HIS A 99 4.55 9.55 -8.09
C HIS A 99 6.03 9.69 -8.50
N ARG A 100 6.95 9.26 -7.63
CA ARG A 100 8.39 9.19 -7.98
C ARG A 100 8.57 8.41 -9.28
N TYR A 101 9.48 8.84 -10.16
CA TYR A 101 9.74 8.30 -11.50
C TYR A 101 8.66 8.57 -12.57
N TYR A 102 7.59 9.29 -12.23
CA TYR A 102 6.56 9.69 -13.19
C TYR A 102 6.55 11.21 -13.37
N GLY A 103 6.10 11.67 -14.54
CA GLY A 103 6.05 13.09 -14.86
C GLY A 103 7.43 13.76 -14.78
N GLU A 104 7.52 14.79 -13.96
CA GLU A 104 8.75 15.55 -13.73
C GLU A 104 9.45 15.16 -12.43
N SER A 105 8.87 14.22 -11.67
CA SER A 105 9.39 13.72 -10.38
C SER A 105 10.46 12.65 -10.58
N LEU A 106 11.53 13.00 -11.29
CA LEU A 106 12.57 12.07 -11.75
C LEU A 106 13.85 12.15 -10.90
N PRO A 107 14.18 11.14 -10.07
CA PRO A 107 15.28 11.24 -9.11
C PRO A 107 16.68 11.42 -9.72
N PHE A 108 16.90 10.96 -10.95
CA PHE A 108 18.18 11.02 -11.64
C PHE A 108 18.11 11.82 -12.96
N GLY A 109 17.14 12.73 -13.06
CA GLY A 109 16.98 13.61 -14.22
C GLY A 109 16.21 12.97 -15.39
N SER A 110 16.02 13.77 -16.45
CA SER A 110 15.07 13.47 -17.54
C SER A 110 15.55 12.45 -18.58
N ASN A 111 16.84 12.06 -18.57
CA ASN A 111 17.35 11.06 -19.50
C ASN A 111 17.07 9.64 -19.00
N ILE A 112 15.79 9.31 -18.88
CA ILE A 112 15.31 8.06 -18.28
C ILE A 112 15.70 6.81 -19.09
N LEU A 113 16.01 6.98 -20.38
CA LEU A 113 16.50 5.89 -21.23
C LEU A 113 17.86 5.34 -20.78
N ASN A 114 18.60 6.10 -19.97
CA ASN A 114 19.88 5.68 -19.40
C ASN A 114 19.74 5.02 -18.02
N TYR A 115 18.52 4.94 -17.45
CA TYR A 115 18.34 4.35 -16.14
C TYR A 115 18.59 2.85 -16.22
N THR A 116 19.39 2.36 -15.29
CA THR A 116 19.65 0.93 -15.09
C THR A 116 18.88 0.43 -13.87
N SER A 117 19.04 -0.85 -13.53
CA SER A 117 18.52 -1.40 -12.28
C SER A 117 19.00 -0.64 -11.03
N ASN A 118 20.16 0.03 -11.08
CA ASN A 118 20.66 0.86 -9.99
C ASN A 118 19.87 2.16 -9.81
N GLU A 119 19.39 2.76 -10.88
CA GLU A 119 18.53 3.95 -10.78
C GLU A 119 17.11 3.51 -10.40
N PHE A 120 16.58 2.45 -11.01
CA PHE A 120 15.23 1.99 -10.72
C PHE A 120 15.06 1.31 -9.35
N GLN A 121 16.12 0.96 -8.63
CA GLN A 121 16.00 0.33 -7.30
C GLN A 121 15.18 1.16 -6.29
N TYR A 122 15.06 2.48 -6.48
CA TYR A 122 14.24 3.34 -5.61
C TYR A 122 12.80 3.53 -6.12
N LEU A 123 12.41 2.89 -7.22
CA LEU A 123 11.03 2.83 -7.70
C LEU A 123 10.32 1.64 -7.03
N SER A 124 9.58 1.93 -5.97
CA SER A 124 8.67 0.99 -5.33
C SER A 124 7.49 1.70 -4.67
N SER A 125 6.39 0.98 -4.52
CA SER A 125 5.18 1.45 -3.85
C SER A 125 5.41 1.82 -2.37
N LYS A 126 6.32 1.16 -1.64
CA LYS A 126 6.69 1.49 -0.24
C LYS A 126 7.52 2.76 -0.16
N GLN A 127 8.47 2.92 -1.08
CA GLN A 127 9.21 4.18 -1.18
C GLN A 127 8.25 5.34 -1.46
N TYR A 128 7.26 5.14 -2.33
CA TYR A 128 6.24 6.15 -2.59
C TYR A 128 5.28 6.37 -1.41
N MET A 129 4.90 5.34 -0.66
CA MET A 129 4.12 5.54 0.57
C MET A 129 4.91 6.35 1.62
N GLU A 130 6.21 6.12 1.78
CA GLU A 130 7.03 6.95 2.67
C GLU A 130 7.22 8.37 2.14
N ASP A 131 7.28 8.58 0.81
CA ASP A 131 7.25 9.92 0.22
C ASP A 131 6.01 10.69 0.68
N ILE A 132 4.86 10.02 0.64
CA ILE A 132 3.58 10.58 1.04
C ILE A 132 3.58 10.91 2.53
N VAL A 133 4.18 10.07 3.37
CA VAL A 133 4.29 10.30 4.81
C VAL A 133 5.23 11.47 5.15
N GLU A 134 6.42 11.55 4.52
CA GLU A 134 7.34 12.68 4.68
C GLU A 134 6.70 13.98 4.17
N PHE A 135 6.09 13.93 2.98
CA PHE A 135 5.42 15.07 2.37
C PHE A 135 4.21 15.56 3.18
N ARG A 136 3.43 14.64 3.77
CA ARG A 136 2.35 15.00 4.71
C ARG A 136 2.89 15.83 5.87
N GLN A 137 4.04 15.47 6.43
CA GLN A 137 4.66 16.26 7.51
C GLN A 137 5.08 17.65 7.03
N PHE A 138 5.58 17.77 5.80
CA PHE A 138 5.85 19.07 5.18
C PHE A 138 4.58 19.93 5.08
N VAL A 139 3.46 19.38 4.60
CA VAL A 139 2.18 20.11 4.50
C VAL A 139 1.67 20.54 5.88
N ILE A 140 1.74 19.65 6.87
CA ILE A 140 1.40 19.96 8.27
C ILE A 140 2.21 21.15 8.78
N ASN A 141 3.52 21.16 8.54
CA ASN A 141 4.39 22.25 8.97
C ASN A 141 4.11 23.55 8.20
N LYS A 142 3.85 23.45 6.88
CA LYS A 142 3.56 24.60 6.01
C LYS A 142 2.31 25.37 6.46
N TYR A 143 1.27 24.66 6.87
CA TYR A 143 0.00 25.26 7.31
C TYR A 143 -0.16 25.30 8.84
N ASN A 144 0.87 24.88 9.59
CA ASN A 144 0.82 24.68 11.03
C ASN A 144 -0.43 23.89 11.48
N CYS A 145 -0.74 22.81 10.77
CA CYS A 145 -2.01 22.11 10.91
C CYS A 145 -1.85 20.60 11.12
N SER A 146 -1.76 20.19 12.38
CA SER A 146 -1.62 18.78 12.75
C SER A 146 -2.94 18.06 13.07
N THR A 147 -4.04 18.80 13.23
CA THR A 147 -5.32 18.29 13.74
C THR A 147 -6.29 17.85 12.65
N SER A 148 -6.21 18.45 11.44
CA SER A 148 -7.04 18.09 10.30
C SER A 148 -6.89 16.61 9.94
N LYS A 149 -8.02 15.98 9.62
CA LYS A 149 -8.07 14.56 9.27
C LYS A 149 -7.75 14.35 7.80
N TRP A 150 -6.91 13.36 7.50
CA TRP A 150 -6.51 13.05 6.13
C TRP A 150 -7.27 11.82 5.62
N ILE A 151 -7.84 11.93 4.43
CA ILE A 151 -8.50 10.83 3.72
C ILE A 151 -7.82 10.68 2.36
N SER A 152 -7.31 9.49 2.05
CA SER A 152 -6.70 9.24 0.75
C SER A 152 -7.76 8.86 -0.29
N ILE A 153 -7.58 9.31 -1.53
CA ILE A 153 -8.47 9.01 -2.64
C ILE A 153 -7.67 8.81 -3.92
N SER A 154 -7.93 7.71 -4.64
CA SER A 154 -7.57 7.57 -6.05
C SER A 154 -8.22 6.30 -6.63
N GLY A 155 -7.88 5.94 -7.87
CA GLY A 155 -8.28 4.66 -8.45
C GLY A 155 -7.14 3.93 -9.14
N SER A 156 -7.42 2.72 -9.66
CA SER A 156 -6.39 1.84 -10.23
C SER A 156 -5.24 1.55 -9.26
N TYR A 157 -3.98 1.54 -9.74
CA TYR A 157 -2.78 1.43 -8.90
C TYR A 157 -2.70 2.51 -7.80
N PRO A 158 -2.92 3.80 -8.07
CA PRO A 158 -2.97 4.83 -7.02
C PRO A 158 -4.04 4.57 -5.95
N GLY A 159 -5.15 3.93 -6.32
CA GLY A 159 -6.18 3.53 -5.37
C GLY A 159 -5.77 2.32 -4.52
N LEU A 160 -4.94 1.41 -5.04
CA LEU A 160 -4.24 0.40 -4.24
C LEU A 160 -3.35 1.08 -3.19
N ILE A 161 -2.56 2.07 -3.60
CA ILE A 161 -1.74 2.87 -2.67
C ILE A 161 -2.61 3.59 -1.64
N SER A 162 -3.75 4.18 -2.05
CA SER A 162 -4.72 4.79 -1.12
C SER A 162 -5.19 3.79 -0.05
N ALA A 163 -5.57 2.57 -0.45
CA ALA A 163 -5.95 1.53 0.50
C ALA A 163 -4.79 1.13 1.43
N TYR A 164 -3.57 1.01 0.90
CA TYR A 164 -2.38 0.68 1.68
C TYR A 164 -1.96 1.78 2.66
N LEU A 165 -2.14 3.06 2.31
CA LEU A 165 -1.91 4.17 3.23
C LEU A 165 -2.80 4.07 4.48
N ARG A 166 -4.09 3.76 4.31
CA ARG A 166 -5.00 3.53 5.44
C ARG A 166 -4.63 2.26 6.21
N LEU A 167 -4.26 1.18 5.51
CA LEU A 167 -3.92 -0.10 6.14
C LEU A 167 -2.64 -0.02 7.00
N HIS A 168 -1.57 0.58 6.48
CA HIS A 168 -0.25 0.63 7.12
C HIS A 168 -0.03 1.89 7.98
N TYR A 169 -0.71 3.01 7.66
CA TYR A 169 -0.61 4.26 8.41
C TYR A 169 -1.99 4.74 8.93
N PRO A 170 -2.72 3.91 9.70
CA PRO A 170 -4.08 4.23 10.15
C PRO A 170 -4.16 5.43 11.10
N PHE A 171 -3.04 5.87 11.66
CA PHE A 171 -2.94 7.08 12.46
C PHE A 171 -2.75 8.36 11.63
N TYR A 172 -2.25 8.24 10.40
CA TYR A 172 -2.03 9.36 9.49
C TYR A 172 -3.23 9.56 8.56
N PHE A 173 -3.83 8.47 8.08
CA PHE A 173 -4.99 8.47 7.21
C PHE A 173 -6.17 7.82 7.92
N ILE A 174 -7.26 8.57 8.12
CA ILE A 174 -8.43 8.10 8.84
C ILE A 174 -9.38 7.26 7.98
N GLY A 175 -9.25 7.34 6.66
CA GLY A 175 -10.03 6.56 5.70
C GLY A 175 -9.37 6.56 4.33
N ALA A 176 -9.74 5.58 3.51
CA ALA A 176 -9.28 5.45 2.13
C ALA A 176 -10.43 5.19 1.17
N ILE A 177 -10.38 5.88 0.03
CA ILE A 177 -11.27 5.72 -1.11
C ILE A 177 -10.43 5.09 -2.22
N ALA A 178 -10.80 3.87 -2.63
CA ALA A 178 -10.09 3.06 -3.58
C ALA A 178 -11.07 2.60 -4.68
N ILE A 179 -11.02 3.29 -5.82
CA ILE A 179 -11.94 3.07 -6.94
C ILE A 179 -11.24 2.18 -7.97
N ALA A 180 -11.88 1.11 -8.45
CA ALA A 180 -11.34 0.24 -9.50
C ALA A 180 -9.91 -0.26 -9.22
N SER A 181 -9.59 -0.46 -7.94
CA SER A 181 -8.24 -0.67 -7.46
C SER A 181 -7.99 -2.15 -7.17
N PRO A 182 -6.95 -2.78 -7.73
CA PRO A 182 -6.74 -4.22 -7.55
C PRO A 182 -6.14 -4.56 -6.17
N VAL A 183 -6.93 -4.39 -5.11
CA VAL A 183 -6.45 -4.50 -3.71
C VAL A 183 -6.12 -5.93 -3.27
N GLN A 184 -6.51 -6.94 -4.04
CA GLN A 184 -6.16 -8.36 -3.84
C GLN A 184 -5.15 -8.94 -4.85
N ILE A 185 -4.44 -8.11 -5.63
CA ILE A 185 -3.57 -8.53 -6.75
C ILE A 185 -2.42 -9.51 -6.42
N ALA A 186 -2.17 -9.77 -5.14
CA ALA A 186 -0.88 -10.28 -4.69
C ALA A 186 -0.57 -11.76 -5.02
N LYS A 187 -1.48 -12.50 -5.66
CA LYS A 187 -1.15 -13.80 -6.28
C LYS A 187 -0.98 -13.66 -7.79
N ALA A 188 0.28 -13.69 -8.25
CA ALA A 188 0.62 -13.80 -9.67
C ALA A 188 -0.05 -15.02 -10.36
N SER A 189 -0.49 -16.00 -9.56
CA SER A 189 -1.16 -17.24 -10.00
C SER A 189 -2.68 -17.18 -10.11
N THR A 190 -3.34 -16.11 -9.66
CA THR A 190 -4.81 -16.03 -9.72
C THR A 190 -5.27 -15.31 -10.98
N VAL A 191 -5.54 -16.11 -12.02
CA VAL A 191 -6.23 -15.69 -13.26
C VAL A 191 -7.74 -15.57 -13.00
N SER A 192 -8.12 -14.80 -11.97
CA SER A 192 -9.51 -14.71 -11.49
C SER A 192 -10.40 -13.83 -12.38
N TRP A 193 -9.82 -12.91 -13.16
CA TRP A 193 -10.60 -11.94 -13.93
C TRP A 193 -11.04 -12.41 -15.32
N LEU A 194 -10.31 -13.35 -15.96
CA LEU A 194 -10.63 -13.79 -17.33
C LEU A 194 -12.05 -14.35 -17.50
N PRO A 195 -12.56 -15.21 -16.59
CA PRO A 195 -13.95 -15.68 -16.69
C PRO A 195 -14.97 -14.55 -16.57
N ASN A 196 -14.70 -13.57 -15.72
CA ASN A 196 -15.56 -12.41 -15.55
C ASN A 196 -15.54 -11.51 -16.80
N PHE A 197 -14.36 -11.30 -17.40
CA PHE A 197 -14.23 -10.60 -18.66
C PHE A 197 -15.00 -11.30 -19.79
N ALA A 198 -14.86 -12.62 -19.92
CA ALA A 198 -15.62 -13.43 -20.87
C ALA A 198 -17.14 -13.25 -20.70
N SER A 199 -17.60 -13.22 -19.44
CA SER A 199 -19.01 -12.98 -19.11
C SER A 199 -19.47 -11.57 -19.48
N ILE A 200 -18.62 -10.56 -19.33
CA ILE A 200 -18.93 -9.15 -19.65
C ILE A 200 -19.06 -8.95 -21.16
N ILE A 201 -18.13 -9.51 -21.94
CA ILE A 201 -18.08 -9.30 -23.40
C ILE A 201 -19.06 -10.20 -24.17
N GLY A 202 -19.54 -11.26 -23.52
CA GLY A 202 -20.48 -12.21 -24.09
C GLY A 202 -19.84 -13.32 -24.94
N PRO A 203 -20.61 -14.36 -25.28
CA PRO A 203 -20.09 -15.58 -25.90
C PRO A 203 -19.55 -15.37 -27.32
N ASP A 204 -20.26 -14.59 -28.15
CA ASP A 204 -19.85 -14.37 -29.55
C ASP A 204 -18.52 -13.60 -29.62
N CYS A 205 -18.39 -12.56 -28.80
CA CYS A 205 -17.15 -11.81 -28.70
C CYS A 205 -16.02 -12.65 -28.12
N THR A 206 -16.32 -13.47 -27.12
CA THR A 206 -15.35 -14.44 -26.58
C THR A 206 -14.81 -15.32 -27.71
N VAL A 207 -15.68 -15.90 -28.55
CA VAL A 207 -15.26 -16.71 -29.72
C VAL A 207 -14.38 -15.91 -30.69
N ALA A 208 -14.71 -14.66 -30.97
CA ALA A 208 -13.89 -13.79 -31.82
C ALA A 208 -12.47 -13.59 -31.24
N TRP A 209 -12.35 -13.29 -29.94
CA TRP A 209 -11.06 -13.16 -29.26
C TRP A 209 -10.23 -14.45 -29.29
N ARG A 210 -10.86 -15.62 -29.06
CA ARG A 210 -10.17 -16.93 -29.21
C ARG A 210 -9.65 -17.13 -30.63
N SER A 211 -10.46 -16.78 -31.62
CA SER A 211 -10.09 -16.88 -33.04
C SER A 211 -8.89 -15.98 -33.38
N ILE A 212 -8.87 -14.76 -32.86
CA ILE A 212 -7.74 -13.82 -33.01
C ILE A 212 -6.47 -14.42 -32.41
N ALA A 213 -6.53 -14.87 -31.15
CA ALA A 213 -5.39 -15.47 -30.47
C ALA A 213 -4.82 -16.66 -31.27
N LYS A 214 -5.71 -17.53 -31.78
CA LYS A 214 -5.30 -18.69 -32.57
C LYS A 214 -4.65 -18.32 -33.91
N GLN A 215 -5.24 -17.39 -34.66
CA GLN A 215 -4.70 -16.94 -35.95
C GLN A 215 -3.33 -16.26 -35.80
N VAL A 216 -3.18 -15.44 -34.76
CA VAL A 216 -1.89 -14.85 -34.40
C VAL A 216 -0.85 -15.94 -34.12
N GLU A 217 -1.20 -16.92 -33.29
CA GLU A 217 -0.27 -18.01 -32.94
C GLU A 217 0.20 -18.80 -34.15
N ASP A 218 -0.71 -19.08 -35.10
CA ASP A 218 -0.40 -19.82 -36.31
C ASP A 218 0.49 -19.00 -37.27
N LEU A 219 0.26 -17.70 -37.38
CA LEU A 219 1.09 -16.78 -38.18
C LEU A 219 2.49 -16.58 -37.60
N LEU A 220 2.63 -16.57 -36.27
CA LEU A 220 3.93 -16.38 -35.60
C LEU A 220 4.95 -17.49 -35.92
N VAL A 221 4.48 -18.70 -36.28
CA VAL A 221 5.34 -19.87 -36.56
C VAL A 221 6.29 -19.62 -37.74
N THR A 222 5.83 -18.95 -38.78
CA THR A 222 6.59 -18.80 -40.04
C THR A 222 7.10 -17.38 -40.24
N SER A 223 8.23 -17.21 -40.96
CA SER A 223 8.74 -15.87 -41.30
C SER A 223 7.74 -15.06 -42.12
N SER A 224 7.12 -15.69 -43.12
CA SER A 224 6.07 -15.08 -43.95
C SER A 224 4.85 -14.64 -43.12
N GLY A 225 4.39 -15.48 -42.18
CA GLY A 225 3.27 -15.13 -41.30
C GLY A 225 3.61 -13.98 -40.34
N ARG A 226 4.85 -13.93 -39.82
CA ARG A 226 5.35 -12.78 -39.05
C ARG A 226 5.37 -11.50 -39.88
N ASP A 227 5.75 -11.57 -41.15
CA ASP A 227 5.70 -10.41 -42.05
C ASP A 227 4.27 -9.96 -42.36
N GLN A 228 3.31 -10.89 -42.45
CA GLN A 228 1.89 -10.55 -42.56
C GLN A 228 1.38 -9.82 -41.32
N LEU A 229 1.70 -10.31 -40.11
CA LEU A 229 1.36 -9.63 -38.86
C LEU A 229 1.94 -8.21 -38.82
N LYS A 230 3.20 -8.05 -39.26
CA LYS A 230 3.82 -6.72 -39.35
C LYS A 230 3.07 -5.76 -40.29
N GLN A 231 2.55 -6.26 -41.40
CA GLN A 231 1.77 -5.45 -42.33
C GLN A 231 0.41 -5.07 -41.73
N MET A 232 -0.30 -6.03 -41.11
CA MET A 232 -1.62 -5.81 -40.51
C MET A 232 -1.57 -4.76 -39.38
N PHE A 233 -0.56 -4.81 -38.52
CA PHE A 233 -0.41 -3.91 -37.36
C PHE A 233 0.63 -2.80 -37.61
N SER A 234 0.81 -2.41 -38.87
CA SER A 234 1.89 -1.49 -39.29
C SER A 234 1.87 -0.14 -38.59
N TYR A 235 0.71 0.43 -38.26
CA TYR A 235 0.65 1.70 -37.54
C TYR A 235 1.15 1.53 -36.09
N ILE A 236 0.58 0.58 -35.34
CA ILE A 236 1.01 0.26 -33.96
C ILE A 236 2.52 -0.02 -33.91
N LEU A 237 3.02 -0.81 -34.86
CA LEU A 237 4.44 -1.14 -34.95
C LEU A 237 5.33 0.03 -35.35
N SER A 238 4.84 0.97 -36.16
CA SER A 238 5.62 2.15 -36.52
C SER A 238 5.81 3.11 -35.34
N VAL A 239 4.91 3.05 -34.35
CA VAL A 239 4.98 3.88 -33.14
C VAL A 239 5.86 3.22 -32.06
N ASN A 240 5.73 1.91 -31.84
CA ASN A 240 6.43 1.22 -30.74
C ASN A 240 7.68 0.43 -31.17
N GLY A 241 7.70 -0.06 -32.42
CA GLY A 241 8.73 -0.98 -32.91
C GLY A 241 8.64 -2.38 -32.29
N ILE A 242 8.93 -3.42 -33.09
CA ILE A 242 9.37 -4.72 -32.57
C ILE A 242 10.89 -4.62 -32.46
N ARG A 243 11.43 -4.69 -31.23
CA ARG A 243 12.87 -4.53 -30.98
C ARG A 243 13.68 -5.66 -31.61
N GLU A 244 13.19 -6.90 -31.52
CA GLU A 244 13.80 -8.09 -32.10
C GLU A 244 12.75 -9.08 -32.65
N ASN A 245 13.10 -9.95 -33.60
CA ASN A 245 12.15 -10.92 -34.17
C ASN A 245 12.10 -12.22 -33.34
N ASP A 246 12.10 -12.10 -32.02
CA ASP A 246 12.18 -13.20 -31.06
C ASP A 246 10.85 -13.41 -30.32
N GLU A 247 10.74 -14.51 -29.57
CA GLU A 247 9.50 -14.89 -28.87
C GLU A 247 9.01 -13.81 -27.89
N LEU A 248 9.95 -13.12 -27.22
CA LEU A 248 9.65 -12.15 -26.17
C LEU A 248 9.15 -10.84 -26.76
N SER A 249 9.75 -10.37 -27.85
CA SER A 249 9.25 -9.18 -28.56
C SER A 249 7.85 -9.39 -29.11
N TRP A 250 7.53 -10.61 -29.56
CA TRP A 250 6.16 -10.94 -30.00
C TRP A 250 5.19 -11.04 -28.82
N MET A 251 5.58 -11.60 -27.68
CA MET A 251 4.75 -11.55 -26.47
C MET A 251 4.44 -10.09 -26.07
N GLU A 252 5.46 -9.22 -26.01
CA GLU A 252 5.29 -7.82 -25.65
C GLU A 252 4.33 -7.10 -26.61
N PHE A 253 4.51 -7.32 -27.91
CA PHE A 253 3.59 -6.83 -28.93
C PHE A 253 2.15 -7.30 -28.71
N LEU A 254 1.93 -8.58 -28.36
CA LEU A 254 0.58 -9.10 -28.11
C LEU A 254 -0.06 -8.52 -26.84
N ILE A 255 0.73 -8.24 -25.82
CA ILE A 255 0.27 -7.53 -24.62
C ILE A 255 -0.14 -6.11 -25.00
N ASP A 256 0.70 -5.41 -25.77
CA ASP A 256 0.44 -4.04 -26.22
C ASP A 256 -0.85 -3.95 -27.05
N VAL A 257 -1.03 -4.86 -28.01
CA VAL A 257 -2.23 -4.93 -28.86
C VAL A 257 -3.47 -5.29 -28.04
N ALA A 258 -3.38 -6.27 -27.13
CA ALA A 258 -4.48 -6.58 -26.22
C ALA A 258 -4.85 -5.36 -25.38
N SER A 259 -3.86 -4.59 -24.93
CA SER A 259 -4.06 -3.39 -24.12
C SER A 259 -4.72 -2.24 -24.88
N ILE A 260 -4.44 -2.06 -26.17
CA ILE A 260 -5.08 -1.03 -27.01
C ILE A 260 -6.59 -1.20 -27.05
N LEU A 261 -7.08 -2.44 -27.05
CA LEU A 261 -8.52 -2.73 -27.12
C LEU A 261 -9.13 -3.01 -25.76
N PHE A 262 -8.36 -3.52 -24.80
CA PHE A 262 -8.79 -3.70 -23.41
C PHE A 262 -8.97 -2.37 -22.66
N TYR A 263 -8.07 -1.39 -22.88
CA TYR A 263 -8.12 -0.10 -22.19
C TYR A 263 -9.41 0.69 -22.50
N PRO A 264 -9.88 0.83 -23.76
CA PRO A 264 -11.18 1.41 -24.05
C PRO A 264 -12.37 0.63 -23.47
N MET A 265 -12.28 -0.70 -23.32
CA MET A 265 -13.36 -1.49 -22.70
C MET A 265 -13.54 -1.15 -21.22
N GLY A 266 -12.43 -0.90 -20.51
CA GLY A 266 -12.46 -0.45 -19.13
C GLY A 266 -12.76 1.05 -19.00
N PHE A 267 -12.24 1.91 -19.85
CA PHE A 267 -12.39 3.37 -19.71
C PHE A 267 -13.46 3.88 -20.67
N ASN A 268 -14.61 4.32 -20.16
CA ASN A 268 -15.61 5.02 -20.98
C ASN A 268 -15.01 6.34 -21.48
N PRO A 269 -14.69 6.50 -22.78
CA PRO A 269 -14.13 7.72 -23.32
C PRO A 269 -15.28 8.66 -23.68
N THR A 270 -16.08 9.07 -22.71
CA THR A 270 -17.08 10.13 -22.90
C THR A 270 -16.44 11.49 -23.13
N VAL A 271 -15.10 11.58 -23.11
CA VAL A 271 -14.32 12.73 -23.55
C VAL A 271 -13.72 12.44 -24.93
N GLY A 272 -14.53 12.62 -25.97
CA GLY A 272 -14.08 12.63 -27.35
C GLY A 272 -15.18 12.28 -28.36
N PRO A 273 -15.57 13.20 -29.25
CA PRO A 273 -16.49 12.86 -30.32
C PRO A 273 -15.68 12.19 -31.44
N THR A 274 -15.89 10.89 -31.72
CA THR A 274 -16.07 10.34 -33.10
C THR A 274 -15.93 8.81 -33.23
N ILE A 275 -15.22 8.08 -32.36
CA ILE A 275 -14.94 6.65 -32.64
C ILE A 275 -15.83 5.70 -31.86
N PHE A 276 -15.98 5.89 -30.54
CA PHE A 276 -16.84 5.04 -29.73
C PHE A 276 -18.22 5.69 -29.55
N PRO A 277 -19.33 5.02 -29.92
CA PRO A 277 -20.67 5.51 -29.66
C PRO A 277 -20.93 5.71 -28.15
N ARG A 278 -22.01 6.40 -27.78
CA ARG A 278 -22.45 6.52 -26.36
C ARG A 278 -22.78 5.18 -25.67
N SER A 279 -22.71 4.06 -26.40
CA SER A 279 -22.82 2.71 -25.88
C SER A 279 -21.46 2.19 -25.40
N TYR A 280 -21.47 1.27 -24.42
CA TYR A 280 -20.29 0.63 -23.85
C TYR A 280 -19.21 0.30 -24.91
N PRO A 281 -17.97 0.82 -24.78
CA PRO A 281 -16.92 0.62 -25.79
C PRO A 281 -16.62 -0.87 -26.07
N GLY A 282 -16.82 -1.74 -25.08
CA GLY A 282 -16.68 -3.18 -25.30
C GLY A 282 -17.72 -3.79 -26.21
N THR A 283 -18.98 -3.32 -26.21
CA THR A 283 -19.96 -3.82 -27.20
C THR A 283 -19.60 -3.35 -28.60
N TYR A 284 -19.11 -2.11 -28.75
CA TYR A 284 -18.63 -1.60 -30.03
C TYR A 284 -17.44 -2.39 -30.55
N ILE A 285 -16.43 -2.64 -29.71
CA ILE A 285 -15.26 -3.46 -30.10
C ILE A 285 -15.74 -4.85 -30.54
N CYS A 286 -16.58 -5.50 -29.73
CA CYS A 286 -17.12 -6.82 -30.05
C CYS A 286 -17.87 -6.85 -31.39
N GLN A 287 -18.70 -5.84 -31.68
CA GLN A 287 -19.43 -5.75 -32.94
C GLN A 287 -18.51 -5.59 -34.16
N ASN A 288 -17.41 -4.85 -34.02
CA ASN A 288 -16.51 -4.59 -35.14
C ASN A 288 -15.52 -5.74 -35.39
N ILE A 289 -15.13 -6.48 -34.36
CA ILE A 289 -14.22 -7.63 -34.54
C ILE A 289 -14.97 -8.91 -34.93
N SER A 290 -16.22 -9.07 -34.50
CA SER A 290 -16.99 -10.30 -34.76
C SER A 290 -17.37 -10.38 -36.24
N SER A 291 -17.16 -11.54 -36.85
CA SER A 291 -17.46 -11.82 -38.26
C SER A 291 -17.91 -13.27 -38.42
N SER A 292 -18.83 -13.53 -39.34
CA SER A 292 -19.19 -14.91 -39.74
C SER A 292 -18.05 -15.61 -40.49
N ASP A 293 -17.20 -14.82 -41.16
CA ASP A 293 -15.95 -15.29 -41.74
C ASP A 293 -14.81 -15.15 -40.72
N SER A 294 -14.38 -16.29 -40.18
CA SER A 294 -13.30 -16.36 -39.19
C SER A 294 -11.97 -15.74 -39.67
N SER A 295 -11.71 -15.75 -40.98
CA SER A 295 -10.47 -15.19 -41.56
C SER A 295 -10.41 -13.66 -41.52
N MET A 296 -11.57 -13.01 -41.43
CA MET A 296 -11.68 -11.55 -41.34
C MET A 296 -11.51 -11.02 -39.92
N VAL A 297 -11.66 -11.87 -38.90
CA VAL A 297 -11.67 -11.45 -37.48
C VAL A 297 -10.35 -10.80 -37.08
N LEU A 298 -9.21 -11.39 -37.46
CA LEU A 298 -7.88 -10.81 -37.18
C LEU A 298 -7.65 -9.50 -37.93
N MET A 299 -8.13 -9.39 -39.17
CA MET A 299 -8.01 -8.16 -39.98
C MET A 299 -8.83 -7.02 -39.39
N ASN A 300 -10.08 -7.30 -38.98
CA ASN A 300 -10.94 -6.33 -38.31
C ASN A 300 -10.32 -5.87 -36.98
N TYR A 301 -9.78 -6.81 -36.22
CA TYR A 301 -9.08 -6.53 -34.96
C TYR A 301 -7.85 -5.62 -35.17
N ALA A 302 -7.01 -5.92 -36.16
CA ALA A 302 -5.85 -5.10 -36.48
C ALA A 302 -6.24 -3.69 -36.97
N THR A 303 -7.29 -3.60 -37.79
CA THR A 303 -7.83 -2.33 -38.28
C THR A 303 -8.30 -1.45 -37.13
N LEU A 304 -9.14 -2.01 -36.24
CA LEU A 304 -9.65 -1.30 -35.08
C LEU A 304 -8.55 -0.86 -34.10
N GLY A 305 -7.53 -1.72 -33.90
CA GLY A 305 -6.35 -1.40 -33.10
C GLY A 305 -5.58 -0.21 -33.67
N ASN A 306 -5.31 -0.20 -34.98
CA ASN A 306 -4.62 0.91 -35.64
C ASN A 306 -5.43 2.22 -35.55
N GLU A 307 -6.75 2.18 -35.76
CA GLU A 307 -7.62 3.37 -35.64
C GLU A 307 -7.65 3.93 -34.22
N THR A 308 -7.75 3.04 -33.22
CA THR A 308 -7.70 3.42 -31.80
C THR A 308 -6.36 4.08 -31.47
N CYS A 309 -5.28 3.57 -32.04
CA CYS A 309 -3.95 4.11 -31.86
C CYS A 309 -3.78 5.51 -32.44
N VAL A 310 -4.28 5.73 -33.66
CA VAL A 310 -4.31 7.06 -34.31
C VAL A 310 -5.07 8.06 -33.44
N TYR A 311 -6.20 7.63 -32.88
CA TYR A 311 -7.00 8.46 -32.00
C TYR A 311 -6.26 8.82 -30.71
N GLN A 312 -5.67 7.84 -30.03
CA GLN A 312 -4.87 8.08 -28.83
C GLN A 312 -3.77 9.12 -29.09
N GLN A 313 -3.01 8.97 -30.17
CA GLN A 313 -1.99 9.95 -30.54
C GLN A 313 -2.57 11.35 -30.79
N SER A 314 -3.75 11.43 -31.42
CA SER A 314 -4.40 12.72 -31.73
C SER A 314 -4.81 13.51 -30.48
N ILE A 315 -5.05 12.83 -29.36
CA ILE A 315 -5.40 13.45 -28.06
C ILE A 315 -4.22 13.49 -27.10
N GLY A 316 -2.99 13.24 -27.57
CA GLY A 316 -1.78 13.27 -26.76
C GLY A 316 -1.62 12.09 -25.80
N VAL A 317 -2.38 11.01 -25.99
CA VAL A 317 -2.23 9.76 -25.25
C VAL A 317 -1.22 8.87 -25.99
N PRO A 318 -0.18 8.35 -25.32
CA PRO A 318 0.74 7.39 -25.91
C PRO A 318 0.00 6.16 -26.46
N CYS A 319 0.41 5.67 -27.63
CA CYS A 319 -0.13 4.45 -28.21
C CYS A 319 0.98 3.46 -28.61
N PRO A 320 0.82 2.16 -28.26
CA PRO A 320 -0.03 1.68 -27.19
C PRO A 320 0.30 2.44 -25.90
N VAL A 321 -0.64 2.51 -24.97
CA VAL A 321 -0.33 2.96 -23.61
C VAL A 321 0.85 2.10 -23.16
N PRO A 322 2.04 2.67 -22.90
CA PRO A 322 3.24 1.88 -22.77
C PRO A 322 3.17 1.08 -21.47
N PHE A 323 2.62 -0.14 -21.55
CA PHE A 323 2.87 -1.19 -20.57
C PHE A 323 4.33 -1.67 -20.68
N ALA A 324 4.96 -1.40 -21.83
CA ALA A 324 6.38 -1.58 -22.16
C ALA A 324 7.21 -0.28 -22.07
N GLY A 325 6.85 0.62 -21.15
CA GLY A 325 7.70 1.73 -20.71
C GLY A 325 8.51 1.31 -19.48
N SER A 326 9.82 1.61 -19.47
CA SER A 326 10.80 1.09 -18.50
C SER A 326 10.40 1.21 -17.01
N TRP A 327 9.59 2.20 -16.64
CA TRP A 327 9.16 2.46 -15.27
C TRP A 327 8.02 1.54 -14.78
N TYR A 328 6.93 1.40 -15.55
CA TYR A 328 5.82 0.52 -15.19
C TYR A 328 6.25 -0.93 -15.37
N GLN A 329 7.12 -1.18 -16.37
CA GLN A 329 7.78 -2.46 -16.53
C GLN A 329 8.57 -2.81 -15.27
N TRP A 330 9.33 -1.88 -14.68
CA TRP A 330 10.05 -2.13 -13.42
C TRP A 330 9.12 -2.57 -12.30
N GLN A 331 8.09 -1.78 -11.99
CA GLN A 331 7.12 -2.15 -10.95
C GLN A 331 6.40 -3.47 -11.28
N ARG A 332 6.13 -3.74 -12.56
CA ARG A 332 5.58 -5.01 -13.03
C ARG A 332 6.53 -6.18 -12.76
N CYS A 333 7.83 -5.95 -12.91
CA CYS A 333 8.85 -6.96 -12.73
C CYS A 333 9.28 -7.15 -11.26
N THR A 334 9.02 -6.17 -10.38
CA THR A 334 9.54 -6.18 -9.00
C THR A 334 8.48 -6.16 -7.90
N GLU A 335 7.24 -5.73 -8.18
CA GLU A 335 6.18 -5.59 -7.17
C GLU A 335 4.84 -6.22 -7.59
N PHE A 336 4.43 -6.00 -8.84
CA PHE A 336 3.10 -6.36 -9.32
C PHE A 336 3.22 -7.03 -10.68
N PRO A 337 3.56 -8.33 -10.78
CA PRO A 337 3.50 -9.09 -12.03
C PRO A 337 2.06 -9.15 -12.57
N SER A 338 1.70 -8.03 -13.19
CA SER A 338 0.45 -7.48 -13.73
C SER A 338 -0.91 -7.84 -13.10
N PRO A 339 -1.76 -6.81 -12.81
CA PRO A 339 -3.21 -6.98 -12.60
C PRO A 339 -4.00 -7.14 -13.90
N TYR A 340 -3.40 -6.81 -15.05
CA TYR A 340 -4.09 -6.62 -16.35
C TYR A 340 -3.50 -7.46 -17.47
N SER A 341 -2.37 -8.13 -17.24
CA SER A 341 -1.81 -9.05 -18.22
C SER A 341 -2.56 -10.37 -18.04
N PRO A 342 -3.09 -10.96 -19.11
CA PRO A 342 -3.67 -12.29 -19.07
C PRO A 342 -2.52 -13.28 -18.88
N LEU A 343 -1.98 -13.38 -17.67
CA LEU A 343 -0.93 -14.33 -17.36
C LEU A 343 -1.58 -15.69 -17.23
N LEU A 344 -1.55 -16.45 -18.32
CA LEU A 344 -2.07 -17.81 -18.37
C LEU A 344 -1.24 -18.70 -17.44
N TYR A 345 -1.70 -18.91 -16.20
CA TYR A 345 -1.26 -20.04 -15.37
C TYR A 345 -1.92 -21.35 -15.84
N ASP A 346 -3.09 -21.23 -16.46
CA ASP A 346 -3.81 -22.35 -17.04
C ASP A 346 -3.77 -22.20 -18.57
N THR A 347 -3.14 -23.16 -19.24
CA THR A 347 -3.13 -23.29 -20.71
C THR A 347 -4.53 -23.47 -21.31
N ASN A 348 -5.57 -23.60 -20.47
CA ASN A 348 -6.98 -23.66 -20.86
C ASN A 348 -7.73 -22.31 -20.78
N ALA A 349 -7.07 -21.21 -20.40
CA ALA A 349 -7.69 -19.89 -20.43
C ALA A 349 -7.72 -19.33 -21.88
N ASP A 350 -8.67 -19.85 -22.65
CA ASP A 350 -8.79 -19.80 -24.12
C ASP A 350 -8.77 -18.42 -24.82
N ILE A 351 -8.88 -17.28 -24.13
CA ILE A 351 -9.25 -15.98 -24.76
C ILE A 351 -8.05 -15.20 -25.32
N PHE A 352 -6.89 -15.35 -24.69
CA PHE A 352 -5.65 -14.67 -25.11
C PHE A 352 -4.59 -15.68 -25.52
N SER A 353 -3.56 -15.21 -26.25
CA SER A 353 -2.53 -16.11 -26.79
C SER A 353 -1.69 -16.77 -25.69
N LYS A 354 -1.32 -18.04 -25.90
CA LYS A 354 -0.40 -18.83 -25.06
C LYS A 354 0.97 -18.19 -24.86
N TYR A 355 1.37 -17.30 -25.77
CA TYR A 355 2.63 -16.56 -25.63
C TYR A 355 2.59 -15.54 -24.48
N ILE A 356 1.40 -15.11 -24.03
CA ILE A 356 1.22 -14.25 -22.87
C ILE A 356 1.16 -15.12 -21.61
N ASN A 357 2.32 -15.52 -21.11
CA ASN A 357 2.44 -16.35 -19.91
C ASN A 357 3.50 -15.80 -18.95
N LEU A 358 3.50 -16.32 -17.72
CA LEU A 358 4.37 -15.87 -16.65
C LEU A 358 5.85 -16.12 -16.95
N ASP A 359 6.19 -17.25 -17.56
CA ASP A 359 7.59 -17.58 -17.89
C ASP A 359 8.17 -16.59 -18.90
N ASN A 360 7.40 -16.24 -19.93
CA ASN A 360 7.80 -15.27 -20.94
C ASN A 360 7.92 -13.86 -20.32
N LEU A 361 6.98 -13.49 -19.43
CA LEU A 361 7.10 -12.24 -18.67
C LEU A 361 8.37 -12.21 -17.82
N PHE A 362 8.62 -13.27 -17.05
CA PHE A 362 9.81 -13.39 -16.22
C PHE A 362 11.10 -13.31 -17.06
N ARG A 363 11.14 -13.97 -18.22
CA ARG A 363 12.26 -13.91 -19.17
C ARG A 363 12.47 -12.49 -19.72
N SER A 364 11.40 -11.79 -20.16
CA SER A 364 11.48 -10.40 -20.64
C SER A 364 11.98 -9.45 -19.54
N CYS A 365 11.45 -9.62 -18.32
CA CYS A 365 11.88 -8.89 -17.14
C CYS A 365 13.39 -9.09 -16.87
N HIS A 366 13.89 -10.33 -16.88
CA HIS A 366 15.31 -10.66 -16.69
C HIS A 366 16.20 -10.08 -17.80
N GLN A 367 15.76 -10.14 -19.05
CA GLN A 367 16.51 -9.57 -20.17
C GLN A 367 16.63 -8.05 -20.08
N THR A 368 15.55 -7.38 -19.66
CA THR A 368 15.49 -5.91 -19.62
C THR A 368 16.20 -5.34 -18.38
N MET A 369 16.15 -6.04 -17.24
CA MET A 369 16.56 -5.50 -15.93
C MET A 369 17.75 -6.22 -15.29
N GLY A 370 18.19 -7.34 -15.87
CA GLY A 370 19.34 -8.10 -15.42
C GLY A 370 19.17 -8.67 -14.01
N SER A 371 20.25 -8.70 -13.22
CA SER A 371 20.34 -9.36 -11.92
C SER A 371 19.51 -8.75 -10.79
N GLY A 372 18.73 -7.69 -11.04
CA GLY A 372 17.85 -7.05 -10.05
C GLY A 372 16.59 -7.87 -9.76
N ILE A 373 16.29 -8.88 -10.58
CA ILE A 373 15.11 -9.72 -10.45
C ILE A 373 15.51 -11.03 -9.77
N GLY A 374 14.77 -11.40 -8.71
CA GLY A 374 14.95 -12.66 -7.99
C GLY A 374 14.69 -13.89 -8.87
N ASN A 375 14.67 -15.07 -8.25
CA ASN A 375 14.27 -16.29 -8.96
C ASN A 375 12.76 -16.27 -9.28
N LEU A 376 12.27 -17.25 -10.04
CA LEU A 376 10.87 -17.32 -10.45
C LEU A 376 9.92 -17.43 -9.24
N ASP A 377 10.29 -18.18 -8.20
CA ASP A 377 9.49 -18.30 -6.97
C ASP A 377 9.39 -16.96 -6.23
N ASP A 378 10.48 -16.19 -6.23
CA ASP A 378 10.50 -14.83 -5.71
C ASP A 378 9.60 -13.92 -6.54
N PHE A 379 9.64 -14.03 -7.86
CA PHE A 379 8.80 -13.28 -8.78
C PHE A 379 7.31 -13.57 -8.58
N ILE A 380 6.95 -14.83 -8.35
CA ILE A 380 5.58 -15.28 -8.11
C ILE A 380 5.05 -14.79 -6.75
N SER A 381 5.91 -14.83 -5.73
CA SER A 381 5.57 -14.47 -4.35
C SER A 381 5.79 -12.99 -4.01
N ILE A 382 6.26 -12.19 -4.96
CA ILE A 382 6.55 -10.76 -4.78
C ILE A 382 5.29 -10.01 -4.31
N GLY A 383 4.12 -10.28 -4.91
CA GLY A 383 2.86 -9.67 -4.49
C GLY A 383 2.45 -10.09 -3.07
N GLU A 384 2.57 -11.38 -2.74
CA GLU A 384 2.17 -11.95 -1.45
C GLU A 384 2.98 -11.37 -0.28
N ARG A 385 4.29 -11.16 -0.49
CA ARG A 385 5.17 -10.56 0.52
C ARG A 385 4.80 -9.10 0.83
N TRP A 386 4.21 -8.41 -0.15
CA TRP A 386 3.86 -7.00 -0.04
C TRP A 386 2.48 -6.74 0.56
N ALA A 387 1.48 -7.51 0.14
CA ALA A 387 0.14 -7.42 0.72
C ALA A 387 0.06 -8.04 2.14
N GLY A 388 1.08 -8.81 2.55
CA GLY A 388 1.09 -9.50 3.84
C GLY A 388 -0.15 -10.38 4.04
N SER A 389 -0.67 -10.46 5.27
CA SER A 389 -1.90 -11.20 5.58
C SER A 389 -3.16 -10.70 4.86
N ALA A 390 -3.12 -9.54 4.18
CA ALA A 390 -4.25 -9.04 3.39
C ALA A 390 -4.47 -9.85 2.12
N SER A 391 -3.45 -10.55 1.62
CA SER A 391 -3.50 -11.39 0.42
C SER A 391 -3.59 -12.89 0.67
N CYS A 392 -3.25 -13.38 1.86
CA CYS A 392 -3.07 -14.82 2.04
C CYS A 392 -4.38 -15.62 1.93
N ASN A 393 -5.54 -15.01 2.25
CA ASN A 393 -6.80 -15.73 2.45
C ASN A 393 -7.99 -15.28 1.57
N ASN A 394 -7.83 -14.41 0.57
CA ASN A 394 -8.94 -13.86 -0.26
C ASN A 394 -10.10 -13.19 0.52
N ASN A 395 -9.99 -13.02 1.85
CA ASN A 395 -11.12 -12.70 2.72
C ASN A 395 -11.17 -11.24 3.19
N PHE A 396 -10.29 -10.36 2.69
CA PHE A 396 -10.21 -8.95 3.09
C PHE A 396 -10.06 -8.70 4.62
N ASP A 397 -9.74 -9.73 5.42
CA ASP A 397 -9.69 -9.68 6.90
C ASP A 397 -8.81 -8.55 7.44
N SER A 398 -7.69 -8.28 6.75
CA SER A 398 -6.77 -7.20 7.14
C SER A 398 -7.42 -5.81 7.00
N TYR A 399 -8.28 -5.60 6.01
CA TYR A 399 -9.07 -4.37 5.87
C TYR A 399 -10.16 -4.28 6.94
N VAL A 400 -10.82 -5.41 7.25
CA VAL A 400 -11.85 -5.49 8.31
C VAL A 400 -11.30 -5.08 9.67
N ASN A 401 -10.07 -5.48 9.99
CA ASN A 401 -9.41 -5.14 11.25
C ASN A 401 -9.09 -3.65 11.41
N VAL A 402 -8.96 -2.90 10.30
CA VAL A 402 -8.59 -1.47 10.31
C VAL A 402 -9.81 -0.55 10.13
N GLY A 403 -10.76 -0.93 9.27
CA GLY A 403 -11.96 -0.13 8.99
C GLY A 403 -11.71 1.18 8.21
N ASN A 404 -12.81 1.83 7.82
CA ASN A 404 -12.87 3.09 7.06
C ASN A 404 -12.32 2.97 5.63
N PHE A 405 -12.95 2.12 4.82
CA PHE A 405 -12.62 1.95 3.41
C PHE A 405 -13.87 2.10 2.54
N TYR A 406 -13.72 2.76 1.40
CA TYR A 406 -14.74 2.80 0.37
C TYR A 406 -14.15 2.21 -0.92
N PHE A 407 -14.66 1.04 -1.29
CA PHE A 407 -14.30 0.32 -2.51
C PHE A 407 -15.46 0.41 -3.50
N ALA A 408 -15.17 0.86 -4.72
CA ALA A 408 -16.15 0.89 -5.79
C ALA A 408 -15.53 0.47 -7.12
N VAL A 409 -16.25 -0.28 -7.92
CA VAL A 409 -15.77 -0.81 -9.20
C VAL A 409 -16.92 -0.93 -10.19
N GLY A 410 -16.61 -0.77 -11.48
CA GLY A 410 -17.62 -0.80 -12.53
C GLY A 410 -18.00 -2.22 -12.89
N THR A 411 -19.24 -2.44 -13.31
CA THR A 411 -19.66 -3.77 -13.81
C THR A 411 -18.81 -4.25 -14.98
N PHE A 412 -18.31 -3.32 -15.79
CA PHE A 412 -17.49 -3.64 -16.95
C PHE A 412 -15.98 -3.68 -16.66
N ASP A 413 -15.60 -3.37 -15.42
CA ASP A 413 -14.21 -3.30 -15.05
C ASP A 413 -13.66 -4.69 -14.69
N PRO A 414 -12.62 -5.17 -15.38
CA PRO A 414 -12.00 -6.46 -15.09
C PRO A 414 -11.41 -6.55 -13.68
N THR A 415 -11.11 -5.40 -13.03
CA THR A 415 -10.63 -5.39 -11.65
C THR A 415 -11.68 -5.76 -10.60
N VAL A 416 -12.96 -5.91 -10.97
CA VAL A 416 -14.04 -6.23 -10.01
C VAL A 416 -13.75 -7.47 -9.15
N THR A 417 -12.95 -8.41 -9.66
CA THR A 417 -12.54 -9.62 -8.92
C THR A 417 -11.51 -9.38 -7.82
N TYR A 418 -10.91 -8.19 -7.77
CA TYR A 418 -9.88 -7.81 -6.81
C TYR A 418 -10.36 -6.85 -5.71
N LEU A 419 -11.65 -6.48 -5.71
CA LEU A 419 -12.26 -5.58 -4.73
C LEU A 419 -13.42 -6.28 -4.01
N PRO A 420 -13.75 -5.86 -2.78
CA PRO A 420 -14.98 -6.32 -2.16
C PRO A 420 -16.16 -5.69 -2.90
N THR A 421 -17.07 -6.54 -3.38
CA THR A 421 -18.26 -6.15 -4.14
C THR A 421 -19.48 -5.93 -3.26
N THR A 422 -19.34 -6.22 -1.96
CA THR A 422 -20.37 -6.02 -0.93
C THR A 422 -19.76 -5.40 0.33
N ASN A 423 -20.61 -4.83 1.18
CA ASN A 423 -20.17 -4.23 2.43
C ASN A 423 -19.60 -5.30 3.38
N LEU A 424 -18.38 -5.07 3.85
CA LEU A 424 -17.71 -5.98 4.80
C LEU A 424 -17.98 -5.58 6.26
N SER A 425 -18.22 -4.29 6.52
CA SER A 425 -18.59 -3.79 7.84
C SER A 425 -19.31 -2.44 7.73
N ARG A 426 -19.73 -1.85 8.85
CA ARG A 426 -20.33 -0.50 8.89
C ARG A 426 -19.43 0.58 8.30
N THR A 427 -18.11 0.41 8.37
CA THR A 427 -17.13 1.39 7.90
C THR A 427 -16.41 0.95 6.64
N ILE A 428 -16.80 -0.19 6.07
CA ILE A 428 -16.17 -0.77 4.88
C ILE A 428 -17.25 -1.05 3.84
N THR A 429 -17.33 -0.16 2.87
CA THR A 429 -18.27 -0.26 1.76
C THR A 429 -17.59 -0.91 0.56
N GLY A 430 -18.27 -1.88 -0.03
CA GLY A 430 -17.87 -2.50 -1.29
C GLY A 430 -19.03 -2.40 -2.27
N ARG A 431 -18.81 -1.77 -3.43
CA ARG A 431 -19.87 -1.43 -4.38
C ARG A 431 -19.50 -1.78 -5.81
N ILE A 432 -20.35 -2.56 -6.48
CA ILE A 432 -20.40 -2.60 -7.94
C ILE A 432 -21.32 -1.49 -8.42
N VAL A 433 -20.87 -0.68 -9.36
CA VAL A 433 -21.68 0.38 -9.98
C VAL A 433 -22.07 -0.04 -11.40
N PRO A 434 -23.37 -0.30 -11.64
CA PRO A 434 -23.87 -0.71 -12.95
C PRO A 434 -23.56 0.27 -14.07
N ASP A 435 -23.41 -0.26 -15.29
CA ASP A 435 -23.21 0.50 -16.53
C ASP A 435 -21.98 1.42 -16.52
N THR A 436 -20.94 1.02 -15.80
CA THR A 436 -19.70 1.79 -15.68
C THR A 436 -18.45 0.92 -15.79
N GLY A 437 -17.32 1.58 -16.04
CA GLY A 437 -16.00 0.96 -16.19
C GLY A 437 -15.00 1.45 -15.13
N HIS A 438 -13.72 1.48 -15.47
CA HIS A 438 -12.57 1.68 -14.59
C HIS A 438 -12.50 3.05 -13.90
N ALA A 439 -13.00 4.12 -14.51
CA ALA A 439 -12.88 5.48 -13.98
C ALA A 439 -14.17 6.03 -13.35
N LEU A 440 -15.11 5.15 -13.02
CA LEU A 440 -16.52 5.49 -12.82
C LEU A 440 -16.86 6.53 -11.76
N LEU A 441 -16.05 6.64 -10.71
CA LEU A 441 -16.22 7.65 -9.65
C LEU A 441 -15.12 8.69 -9.67
N LEU A 442 -14.00 8.49 -10.37
CA LEU A 442 -12.96 9.53 -10.40
C LEU A 442 -13.45 10.77 -11.16
N ASN A 443 -14.28 10.56 -12.20
CA ASN A 443 -14.83 11.62 -13.01
C ASN A 443 -16.30 11.32 -13.38
N ARG A 444 -17.24 11.93 -12.66
CA ARG A 444 -18.68 11.75 -12.89
C ARG A 444 -19.15 12.39 -14.20
N LEU A 445 -18.40 13.35 -14.75
CA LEU A 445 -18.72 13.93 -16.07
C LEU A 445 -18.67 12.90 -17.20
N TRP A 446 -17.98 11.77 -16.99
CA TRP A 446 -17.93 10.67 -17.96
C TRP A 446 -19.22 9.84 -17.98
N TYR A 447 -20.09 10.00 -16.99
CA TYR A 447 -21.33 9.24 -16.89
C TYR A 447 -22.52 10.20 -16.69
N PRO A 448 -22.77 11.14 -17.63
CA PRO A 448 -23.83 12.11 -17.48
C PRO A 448 -25.19 11.40 -17.47
N ASN A 449 -26.01 11.69 -16.45
CA ASN A 449 -27.31 11.06 -16.20
C ASN A 449 -27.27 9.56 -15.82
N ASN A 450 -26.13 9.04 -15.36
CA ASN A 450 -26.09 7.70 -14.76
C ASN A 450 -26.47 7.77 -13.27
N SER A 451 -27.70 7.37 -12.95
CA SER A 451 -28.22 7.41 -11.58
C SER A 451 -27.45 6.51 -10.61
N TYR A 452 -26.79 5.45 -11.08
CA TYR A 452 -25.96 4.58 -10.24
C TYR A 452 -24.67 5.27 -9.80
N VAL A 453 -24.06 6.09 -10.68
CA VAL A 453 -22.89 6.90 -10.34
C VAL A 453 -23.24 7.95 -9.29
N ASP A 454 -24.39 8.61 -9.44
CA ASP A 454 -24.86 9.59 -8.45
C ASP A 454 -25.19 8.93 -7.10
N GLN A 455 -25.83 7.75 -7.11
CA GLN A 455 -26.11 6.99 -5.88
C GLN A 455 -24.82 6.57 -5.17
N ALA A 456 -23.83 6.06 -5.91
CA ALA A 456 -22.54 5.66 -5.36
C ALA A 456 -21.76 6.88 -4.80
N PHE A 457 -21.82 8.03 -5.47
CA PHE A 457 -21.22 9.25 -4.94
C PHE A 457 -21.89 9.72 -3.64
N ASN A 458 -23.22 9.69 -3.57
CA ASN A 458 -23.95 10.05 -2.36
C ASN A 458 -23.65 9.09 -1.19
N GLU A 459 -23.54 7.78 -1.46
CA GLU A 459 -23.12 6.80 -0.46
C GLU A 459 -21.70 7.07 0.04
N LEU A 460 -20.77 7.40 -0.87
CA LEU A 460 -19.42 7.80 -0.51
C LEU A 460 -19.42 9.01 0.43
N VAL A 461 -20.21 10.04 0.13
CA VAL A 461 -20.37 11.22 0.99
C VAL A 461 -20.85 10.83 2.39
N GLU A 462 -21.85 9.96 2.50
CA GLU A 462 -22.35 9.48 3.80
C GLU A 462 -21.29 8.67 4.56
N GLN A 463 -20.50 7.84 3.88
CA GLN A 463 -19.39 7.12 4.52
C GLN A 463 -18.33 8.08 5.07
N ILE A 464 -17.98 9.13 4.32
CA ILE A 464 -17.02 10.14 4.80
C ILE A 464 -17.57 10.88 6.02
N LYS A 465 -18.87 11.23 6.05
CA LYS A 465 -19.50 11.83 7.24
C LYS A 465 -19.40 10.92 8.46
N ILE A 466 -19.58 9.61 8.29
CA ILE A 466 -19.38 8.62 9.35
C ILE A 466 -17.93 8.64 9.84
N TRP A 467 -16.94 8.65 8.94
CA TRP A 467 -15.53 8.66 9.32
C TRP A 467 -15.10 9.94 10.04
N LEU A 468 -15.72 11.07 9.69
CA LEU A 468 -15.48 12.38 10.31
C LEU A 468 -16.32 12.64 11.57
N ASN A 469 -17.20 11.72 11.97
CA ASN A 469 -18.17 11.90 13.05
C ASN A 469 -19.05 13.16 12.89
N ILE A 470 -19.40 13.53 11.65
CA ILE A 470 -20.33 14.63 11.38
C ILE A 470 -21.74 14.11 11.62
N ASN A 471 -22.55 14.83 12.42
CA ASN A 471 -23.91 14.42 12.82
C ASN A 471 -24.74 13.87 11.65
N VAL A 472 -24.86 12.55 11.58
CA VAL A 472 -25.69 11.87 10.58
C VAL A 472 -27.14 11.94 11.07
N THR A 473 -27.90 12.91 10.57
CA THR A 473 -29.36 12.90 10.69
C THR A 473 -29.93 11.93 9.66
N SER A 474 -29.89 10.62 9.90
CA SER A 474 -30.59 9.67 9.02
C SER A 474 -32.08 9.60 9.41
N THR A 475 -32.92 10.30 8.65
CA THR A 475 -34.37 10.03 8.56
C THR A 475 -34.71 9.38 7.21
N ASP A 476 -33.81 8.55 6.67
CA ASP A 476 -34.10 7.71 5.50
C ASP A 476 -34.41 6.27 5.94
N PRO A 477 -35.64 5.77 5.75
CA PRO A 477 -36.05 4.43 6.14
C PRO A 477 -35.42 3.31 5.28
N SER A 478 -34.65 3.62 4.24
CA SER A 478 -33.93 2.62 3.43
C SER A 478 -32.68 2.02 4.11
N TYR A 479 -32.25 2.58 5.25
CA TYR A 479 -31.15 2.07 6.08
C TYR A 479 -31.60 1.47 7.42
N ALA A 480 -32.90 1.17 7.58
CA ALA A 480 -33.33 0.26 8.63
C ALA A 480 -32.83 -1.15 8.31
N ALA A 481 -32.24 -1.82 9.30
CA ALA A 481 -31.98 -3.25 9.22
C ALA A 481 -33.23 -3.97 8.67
N ARG A 482 -33.07 -4.73 7.58
CA ARG A 482 -34.16 -5.52 7.00
C ARG A 482 -34.84 -6.34 8.11
N PRO A 483 -36.13 -6.14 8.41
CA PRO A 483 -36.85 -7.02 9.31
C PRO A 483 -37.14 -8.31 8.53
N GLY A 484 -36.33 -9.33 8.81
CA GLY A 484 -36.39 -10.59 8.07
C GLY A 484 -35.21 -11.51 8.34
N ARG A 485 -34.73 -11.59 9.58
CA ARG A 485 -33.91 -12.72 10.04
C ARG A 485 -34.59 -13.28 11.30
N PRO A 486 -34.81 -14.59 11.42
CA PRO A 486 -35.37 -15.12 12.66
C PRO A 486 -34.46 -14.75 13.82
N GLN A 487 -35.01 -14.08 14.85
CA GLN A 487 -34.42 -14.14 16.19
C GLN A 487 -34.49 -15.61 16.62
N THR A 488 -33.37 -16.32 16.74
CA THR A 488 -33.34 -17.53 17.59
C THR A 488 -31.96 -18.04 18.06
N SER A 489 -30.81 -17.42 17.75
CA SER A 489 -29.53 -17.90 18.33
C SER A 489 -29.02 -17.12 19.54
N VAL A 490 -29.50 -15.90 19.78
CA VAL A 490 -29.13 -15.08 20.95
C VAL A 490 -30.27 -15.12 21.97
N ASN A 491 -30.12 -15.94 23.00
CA ASN A 491 -31.03 -16.06 24.12
C ASN A 491 -30.21 -16.12 25.43
N GLU A 492 -30.86 -16.07 26.60
CA GLU A 492 -30.13 -16.06 27.87
C GLU A 492 -29.21 -17.28 28.04
N GLN A 493 -29.62 -18.45 27.54
CA GLN A 493 -28.81 -19.67 27.61
C GLN A 493 -27.52 -19.56 26.78
N THR A 494 -27.59 -19.00 25.57
CA THR A 494 -26.40 -18.82 24.72
C THR A 494 -25.49 -17.69 25.22
N ILE A 495 -26.06 -16.64 25.82
CA ILE A 495 -25.30 -15.58 26.49
C ILE A 495 -24.50 -16.15 27.67
N ASP A 496 -25.14 -16.96 28.52
CA ASP A 496 -24.47 -17.58 29.67
C ASP A 496 -23.46 -18.66 29.25
N ALA A 497 -23.72 -19.39 28.16
CA ALA A 497 -22.76 -20.35 27.61
C ALA A 497 -21.49 -19.66 27.08
N VAL A 498 -21.64 -18.57 26.32
CA VAL A 498 -20.50 -17.76 25.84
C VAL A 498 -19.75 -17.13 27.02
N ARG A 499 -20.47 -16.61 28.02
CA ARG A 499 -19.87 -16.08 29.26
C ARG A 499 -19.05 -17.14 29.98
N THR A 500 -19.54 -18.37 30.06
CA THR A 500 -18.85 -19.49 30.70
C THR A 500 -17.59 -19.88 29.95
N ILE A 501 -17.63 -19.96 28.61
CA ILE A 501 -16.44 -20.27 27.79
C ILE A 501 -15.37 -19.20 27.97
N ILE A 502 -15.75 -17.91 27.92
CA ILE A 502 -14.79 -16.81 28.07
C ILE A 502 -14.22 -16.74 29.50
N ASN A 503 -15.03 -17.03 30.53
CA ASN A 503 -14.55 -17.07 31.91
C ASN A 503 -13.58 -18.25 32.14
N ASN A 504 -13.79 -19.38 31.47
CA ASN A 504 -12.94 -20.56 31.59
C ASN A 504 -11.64 -20.42 30.77
N ASP A 505 -11.73 -19.89 29.55
CA ASP A 505 -10.58 -19.57 28.71
C ASP A 505 -10.73 -18.16 28.09
N PRO A 506 -10.12 -17.14 28.71
CA PRO A 506 -10.17 -15.76 28.20
C PRO A 506 -9.49 -15.56 26.84
N HIS A 507 -8.73 -16.54 26.32
CA HIS A 507 -8.08 -16.47 25.00
C HIS A 507 -8.98 -16.92 23.85
N SER A 508 -10.09 -17.61 24.16
CA SER A 508 -11.01 -18.22 23.20
C SER A 508 -11.24 -17.36 21.96
N THR A 509 -11.01 -17.94 20.79
CA THR A 509 -11.28 -17.30 19.49
C THR A 509 -12.76 -17.43 19.12
N TYR A 510 -13.23 -16.59 18.20
CA TYR A 510 -14.59 -16.72 17.67
C TYR A 510 -14.86 -18.12 17.11
N GLN A 511 -13.87 -18.69 16.41
CA GLN A 511 -13.95 -20.00 15.81
C GLN A 511 -14.05 -21.12 16.85
N GLN A 512 -13.30 -21.05 17.94
CA GLN A 512 -13.41 -22.01 19.05
C GLN A 512 -14.79 -21.94 19.73
N ILE A 513 -15.34 -20.74 19.91
CA ILE A 513 -16.67 -20.56 20.50
C ILE A 513 -17.76 -21.05 19.54
N GLU A 514 -17.59 -20.85 18.23
CA GLU A 514 -18.47 -21.32 17.17
C GLU A 514 -18.47 -22.85 17.07
N ASP A 515 -17.30 -23.49 17.13
CA ASP A 515 -17.15 -24.95 17.13
C ASP A 515 -17.78 -25.61 18.37
N ILE A 516 -17.71 -24.94 19.53
CA ILE A 516 -18.24 -25.46 20.80
C ILE A 516 -19.76 -25.30 20.89
N LEU A 517 -20.30 -24.14 20.46
CA LEU A 517 -21.71 -23.80 20.67
C LEU A 517 -22.58 -23.97 19.43
N GLY A 518 -21.99 -24.14 18.24
CA GLY A 518 -22.72 -24.22 16.97
C GLY A 518 -23.45 -22.92 16.62
N ILE A 519 -23.00 -21.78 17.18
CA ILE A 519 -23.59 -20.46 17.00
C ILE A 519 -22.72 -19.68 16.01
N SER A 520 -23.35 -19.05 15.02
CA SER A 520 -22.63 -18.28 13.99
C SER A 520 -21.76 -17.17 14.60
N SER A 521 -20.55 -16.96 14.07
CA SER A 521 -19.63 -15.87 14.45
C SER A 521 -20.28 -14.47 14.65
N PRO A 522 -21.26 -14.02 13.83
CA PRO A 522 -21.96 -12.75 14.06
C PRO A 522 -22.80 -12.68 15.34
N ALA A 523 -23.42 -13.79 15.76
CA ALA A 523 -24.19 -13.86 16.98
C ALA A 523 -23.28 -13.90 18.22
N ILE A 524 -22.14 -14.60 18.14
CA ILE A 524 -21.09 -14.56 19.15
C ILE A 524 -20.55 -13.13 19.31
N ASN A 525 -20.32 -12.43 18.20
CA ASN A 525 -19.88 -11.04 18.20
C ASN A 525 -20.85 -10.10 18.93
N SER A 526 -22.15 -10.24 18.67
CA SER A 526 -23.18 -9.47 19.37
C SER A 526 -23.23 -9.85 20.86
N ILE A 527 -23.17 -11.14 21.22
CA ILE A 527 -23.13 -11.56 22.63
C ILE A 527 -21.93 -10.93 23.38
N ILE A 528 -20.72 -11.01 22.81
CA ILE A 528 -19.50 -10.51 23.46
C ILE A 528 -19.52 -8.99 23.66
N HIS A 529 -19.88 -8.23 22.63
CA HIS A 529 -19.79 -6.77 22.67
C HIS A 529 -21.07 -6.08 23.18
N ASP A 530 -22.24 -6.58 22.80
CA ASP A 530 -23.52 -5.95 23.11
C ASP A 530 -24.08 -6.41 24.45
N TYR A 531 -23.90 -7.69 24.82
CA TYR A 531 -24.48 -8.26 26.05
C TYR A 531 -23.45 -8.41 27.18
N LEU A 532 -22.27 -8.94 26.89
CA LEU A 532 -21.20 -9.14 27.88
C LEU A 532 -20.32 -7.90 28.07
N LYS A 533 -20.38 -6.93 27.15
CA LYS A 533 -19.60 -5.69 27.16
C LYS A 533 -18.08 -5.92 27.24
N LEU A 534 -17.61 -7.02 26.66
CA LEU A 534 -16.20 -7.40 26.64
C LEU A 534 -15.49 -6.85 25.39
N HIS A 535 -14.18 -6.73 25.47
CA HIS A 535 -13.33 -6.34 24.34
C HIS A 535 -12.00 -7.11 24.39
N LYS A 536 -11.40 -7.39 23.22
CA LYS A 536 -10.15 -8.17 23.15
C LYS A 536 -8.96 -7.23 23.22
N VAL A 537 -8.09 -7.44 24.19
CA VAL A 537 -6.92 -6.58 24.43
C VAL A 537 -5.67 -7.46 24.48
N CYS A 538 -4.60 -7.07 23.79
CA CYS A 538 -3.30 -7.75 23.93
C CYS A 538 -2.83 -7.65 25.38
N THR A 539 -2.37 -8.74 25.99
CA THR A 539 -1.77 -8.69 27.33
C THR A 539 -0.55 -7.77 27.36
N LEU A 540 -0.38 -7.02 28.46
CA LEU A 540 0.78 -6.15 28.63
C LEU A 540 2.01 -7.01 28.91
N TRP A 541 3.03 -6.90 28.06
CA TRP A 541 4.33 -7.51 28.30
C TRP A 541 5.02 -6.76 29.43
N VAL A 542 5.29 -7.46 30.54
CA VAL A 542 6.07 -6.91 31.65
C VAL A 542 7.05 -8.00 32.07
N PRO A 543 8.37 -7.71 32.07
CA PRO A 543 9.36 -8.71 32.48
C PRO A 543 9.11 -9.16 33.91
N HIS A 544 8.73 -8.22 34.80
CA HIS A 544 8.32 -8.43 36.19
C HIS A 544 7.24 -7.42 36.60
N GLN A 545 6.31 -7.80 37.48
CA GLN A 545 5.41 -6.85 38.14
C GLN A 545 6.19 -6.06 39.19
N LEU A 546 6.27 -4.74 39.03
CA LEU A 546 6.95 -3.85 39.97
C LEU A 546 6.05 -3.56 41.17
N THR A 547 6.60 -3.70 42.38
CA THR A 547 6.02 -3.20 43.62
C THR A 547 5.91 -1.67 43.59
N ASP A 548 4.99 -1.08 44.36
CA ASP A 548 4.84 0.37 44.40
C ASP A 548 6.11 1.08 44.90
N GLY A 549 6.86 0.43 45.79
CA GLY A 549 8.20 0.89 46.18
C GLY A 549 9.17 0.95 45.00
N GLN A 550 9.19 -0.07 44.13
CA GLN A 550 10.03 -0.06 42.91
C GLN A 550 9.60 1.04 41.93
N LYS A 551 8.30 1.30 41.76
CA LYS A 551 7.80 2.39 40.90
C LYS A 551 8.22 3.75 41.42
N GLN A 552 8.09 3.98 42.73
CA GLN A 552 8.49 5.23 43.37
C GLN A 552 10.01 5.46 43.26
N TRP A 553 10.81 4.40 43.39
CA TRP A 553 12.25 4.44 43.16
C TRP A 553 12.62 4.84 41.73
N SER A 554 11.92 4.30 40.73
CA SER A 554 12.15 4.69 39.33
C SER A 554 11.84 6.17 39.08
N ILE A 555 10.76 6.71 39.67
CA ILE A 555 10.42 8.14 39.58
C ILE A 555 11.54 8.99 40.20
N GLN A 556 12.00 8.63 41.40
CA GLN A 556 13.08 9.35 42.08
C GLN A 556 14.40 9.33 41.28
N PHE A 557 14.73 8.19 40.67
CA PHE A 557 15.91 8.06 39.81
C PHE A 557 15.81 8.93 38.55
N CYS A 558 14.64 8.96 37.90
CA CYS A 558 14.39 9.82 36.75
C CYS A 558 14.53 11.31 37.10
N CYS A 559 13.92 11.76 38.21
CA CYS A 559 14.05 13.15 38.66
C CYS A 559 15.50 13.56 38.95
N ARG A 560 16.28 12.68 39.60
CA ARG A 560 17.71 12.94 39.85
C ARG A 560 18.54 12.96 38.59
N SER A 561 18.23 12.08 37.62
CA SER A 561 18.91 12.05 36.33
C SER A 561 18.66 13.34 35.55
N LEU A 562 17.41 13.82 35.52
CA LEU A 562 17.04 15.10 34.90
C LEU A 562 17.80 16.27 35.54
N ASN A 563 17.85 16.35 36.87
CA ASN A 563 18.62 17.39 37.57
C ASN A 563 20.12 17.32 37.29
N ARG A 564 20.71 16.11 37.29
CA ARG A 564 22.15 15.91 37.06
C ARG A 564 22.61 16.38 35.68
N PHE A 565 21.72 16.26 34.69
CA PHE A 565 22.03 16.58 33.30
C PHE A 565 21.38 17.89 32.82
N GLU A 566 20.88 18.73 33.73
CA GLU A 566 20.21 20.00 33.40
C GLU A 566 19.14 19.80 32.31
N GLU A 567 18.26 18.82 32.53
CA GLU A 567 17.19 18.43 31.58
C GLU A 567 17.72 18.08 30.17
N GLY A 568 18.99 17.67 30.07
CA GLY A 568 19.66 17.28 28.83
C GLY A 568 20.53 18.37 28.19
N GLN A 569 20.58 19.58 28.78
CA GLN A 569 21.40 20.70 28.30
C GLN A 569 22.88 20.56 28.70
N SER A 570 23.18 19.79 29.75
CA SER A 570 24.54 19.64 30.24
C SER A 570 25.46 18.91 29.24
N ARG A 571 26.66 19.45 29.02
CA ARG A 571 27.70 18.79 28.21
C ARG A 571 28.17 17.46 28.82
N ARG A 572 27.89 17.21 30.11
CA ARG A 572 28.22 15.96 30.80
C ARG A 572 27.48 14.74 30.24
N VAL A 573 26.39 14.93 29.50
CA VAL A 573 25.68 13.82 28.82
C VAL A 573 26.58 13.14 27.77
N PHE A 574 27.53 13.87 27.18
CA PHE A 574 28.51 13.30 26.23
C PHE A 574 29.60 12.46 26.91
N ASP A 575 29.65 12.45 28.24
CA ASP A 575 30.58 11.61 29.00
C ASP A 575 29.90 10.34 29.54
N THR A 576 28.62 10.11 29.22
CA THR A 576 27.87 8.92 29.63
C THR A 576 27.75 7.91 28.47
N ILE A 577 28.09 6.66 28.74
CA ILE A 577 27.78 5.51 27.90
C ILE A 577 26.66 4.74 28.56
N THR A 578 25.62 4.45 27.80
CA THR A 578 24.55 3.54 28.24
C THR A 578 24.76 2.19 27.57
N GLY A 579 24.77 1.12 28.36
CA GLY A 579 24.83 -0.26 27.88
C GLY A 579 23.56 -1.03 28.24
N ASP A 580 23.11 -1.91 27.34
CA ASP A 580 22.06 -2.89 27.64
C ASP A 580 22.28 -4.18 26.82
N GLU A 581 21.76 -5.31 27.32
CA GLU A 581 21.78 -6.59 26.60
C GLU A 581 20.42 -6.97 26.07
N SER A 582 20.37 -7.22 24.76
CA SER A 582 19.13 -7.58 24.08
C SER A 582 19.26 -8.93 23.38
N TRP A 583 18.20 -9.73 23.47
CA TRP A 583 18.06 -10.96 22.70
C TRP A 583 17.57 -10.65 21.30
N PHE A 584 18.32 -11.12 20.30
CA PHE A 584 17.93 -11.12 18.90
C PHE A 584 17.56 -12.54 18.51
N TYR A 585 16.36 -12.71 17.97
CA TYR A 585 15.81 -14.01 17.59
C TYR A 585 16.10 -14.26 16.11
N HIS A 586 16.41 -15.51 15.74
CA HIS A 586 16.57 -15.88 14.32
C HIS A 586 15.24 -15.86 13.55
N TYR A 587 14.12 -15.84 14.27
CA TYR A 587 12.76 -15.79 13.75
C TYR A 587 11.89 -14.95 14.70
N ASP A 588 10.85 -14.30 14.20
CA ASP A 588 9.93 -13.56 15.06
C ASP A 588 9.17 -14.52 15.98
N PRO A 589 9.28 -14.41 17.33
CA PRO A 589 8.45 -15.20 18.22
C PRO A 589 6.97 -14.85 18.03
N ALA A 590 6.10 -15.81 18.36
CA ALA A 590 4.64 -15.70 18.45
C ALA A 590 4.15 -14.25 18.68
N THR A 591 3.37 -13.76 17.72
CA THR A 591 3.07 -12.33 17.60
C THR A 591 2.20 -11.82 18.77
N LYS A 592 2.24 -10.51 19.01
CA LYS A 592 1.38 -9.82 19.99
C LYS A 592 -0.12 -10.12 19.79
N GLU A 593 -0.53 -10.49 18.58
CA GLU A 593 -1.88 -10.96 18.22
C GLU A 593 -2.30 -12.21 19.01
N GLU A 594 -1.42 -13.20 19.14
CA GLU A 594 -1.69 -14.49 19.82
C GLU A 594 -1.82 -14.34 21.35
N SER A 595 -1.53 -13.15 21.90
CA SER A 595 -1.58 -12.83 23.32
C SER A 595 -2.86 -12.09 23.74
N LYS A 596 -3.82 -11.91 22.83
CA LYS A 596 -5.09 -11.22 23.08
C LYS A 596 -6.00 -12.01 24.01
N VAL A 597 -6.58 -11.33 25.01
CA VAL A 597 -7.56 -11.88 25.96
C VAL A 597 -8.81 -11.00 26.00
N TRP A 598 -9.96 -11.60 26.27
CA TRP A 598 -11.21 -10.89 26.51
C TRP A 598 -11.23 -10.28 27.91
N VAL A 599 -11.51 -8.98 27.99
CA VAL A 599 -11.59 -8.25 29.27
C VAL A 599 -12.76 -7.27 29.28
N SER A 600 -13.28 -6.98 30.48
CA SER A 600 -14.24 -5.89 30.68
C SER A 600 -13.57 -4.52 30.51
N LYS A 601 -14.34 -3.50 30.08
CA LYS A 601 -13.87 -2.11 29.97
C LYS A 601 -13.32 -1.52 31.28
N THR A 602 -13.74 -2.06 32.42
CA THR A 602 -13.34 -1.58 33.75
C THR A 602 -12.12 -2.30 34.32
N ASP A 603 -11.71 -3.41 33.71
CA ASP A 603 -10.68 -4.28 34.28
C ASP A 603 -9.28 -3.87 33.85
N PRO A 604 -8.28 -3.98 34.75
CA PRO A 604 -6.89 -3.72 34.40
C PRO A 604 -6.38 -4.73 33.38
N ARG A 605 -5.51 -4.27 32.47
CA ARG A 605 -4.93 -5.07 31.40
C ARG A 605 -4.15 -6.27 31.96
N PRO A 606 -4.47 -7.53 31.59
CA PRO A 606 -3.79 -8.71 32.12
C PRO A 606 -2.34 -8.79 31.65
N THR A 607 -1.47 -9.33 32.49
CA THR A 607 -0.02 -9.43 32.24
C THR A 607 0.39 -10.89 31.97
N LYS A 608 1.11 -11.15 30.88
CA LYS A 608 1.63 -12.49 30.53
C LYS A 608 3.13 -12.57 30.88
N VAL A 609 3.53 -13.60 31.64
CA VAL A 609 4.94 -13.87 31.99
C VAL A 609 5.49 -14.94 31.05
N HIS A 610 6.55 -14.65 30.30
CA HIS A 610 7.15 -15.62 29.37
C HIS A 610 8.02 -16.65 30.11
N ARG A 611 7.89 -17.94 29.79
CA ARG A 611 8.70 -19.03 30.40
C ARG A 611 9.42 -19.99 29.43
N ASN A 612 9.28 -19.87 28.10
CA ASN A 612 9.91 -20.84 27.20
C ASN A 612 11.11 -20.26 26.43
N LYS A 613 12.22 -21.02 26.35
CA LYS A 613 13.41 -20.69 25.56
C LYS A 613 13.17 -21.12 24.10
N SER A 614 13.32 -20.21 23.14
CA SER A 614 13.31 -20.55 21.71
C SER A 614 14.69 -20.99 21.22
N SER A 615 14.69 -21.87 20.21
CA SER A 615 15.82 -22.68 19.72
C SER A 615 16.87 -21.95 18.86
N GLY A 616 16.80 -20.62 18.75
CA GLY A 616 17.78 -19.80 18.03
C GLY A 616 17.74 -18.34 18.48
N GLN A 617 18.45 -18.03 19.56
CA GLN A 617 18.59 -16.67 20.10
C GLN A 617 20.08 -16.32 20.25
N ILE A 618 20.44 -15.09 19.90
CA ILE A 618 21.76 -14.51 20.19
C ILE A 618 21.56 -13.30 21.09
N MET A 619 22.25 -13.26 22.23
CA MET A 619 22.29 -12.06 23.07
C MET A 619 23.37 -11.13 22.55
N VAL A 620 23.08 -9.84 22.44
CA VAL A 620 24.06 -8.83 22.04
C VAL A 620 24.09 -7.74 23.10
N ALA A 621 25.28 -7.44 23.62
CA ALA A 621 25.51 -6.28 24.46
C ALA A 621 25.72 -5.05 23.57
N VAL A 622 24.90 -4.02 23.73
CA VAL A 622 24.89 -2.84 22.87
C VAL A 622 25.15 -1.59 23.70
N PHE A 623 26.12 -0.78 23.27
CA PHE A 623 26.54 0.43 23.97
C PHE A 623 26.37 1.66 23.10
N PHE A 624 25.74 2.69 23.65
CA PHE A 624 25.42 3.94 22.96
C PHE A 624 25.88 5.14 23.78
N MET A 625 26.18 6.23 23.08
CA MET A 625 26.34 7.57 23.65
C MET A 625 25.37 8.52 22.95
N LYS A 626 25.26 9.77 23.42
CA LYS A 626 24.51 10.82 22.69
C LYS A 626 24.95 10.99 21.23
N SER A 627 26.20 10.65 20.91
CA SER A 627 26.72 10.64 19.54
C SER A 627 26.36 9.39 18.72
N GLY A 628 25.45 8.54 19.19
CA GLY A 628 25.02 7.31 18.55
C GLY A 628 25.72 6.05 19.05
N LEU A 629 25.53 4.94 18.32
CA LEU A 629 26.04 3.61 18.66
C LEU A 629 27.58 3.62 18.77
N ILE A 630 28.11 3.08 19.87
CA ILE A 630 29.54 2.92 20.11
C ILE A 630 30.00 1.54 19.65
N LYS A 631 29.38 0.49 20.19
CA LYS A 631 29.78 -0.89 19.93
C LYS A 631 28.64 -1.84 20.25
N SER A 632 28.48 -2.86 19.41
CA SER A 632 27.74 -4.07 19.72
C SER A 632 28.73 -5.23 19.89
N VAL A 633 28.51 -6.04 20.92
CA VAL A 633 29.34 -7.22 21.23
C VAL A 633 28.40 -8.43 21.35
N PRO A 634 28.36 -9.31 20.34
CA PRO A 634 27.54 -10.52 20.42
C PRO A 634 28.12 -11.49 21.45
N LEU A 635 27.24 -12.12 22.23
CA LEU A 635 27.58 -13.21 23.13
C LEU A 635 27.69 -14.50 22.32
N GLU A 636 28.80 -15.21 22.47
CA GLU A 636 29.04 -16.50 21.80
C GLU A 636 27.94 -17.52 22.16
N THR A 637 27.50 -18.28 21.16
CA THR A 637 26.40 -19.25 21.31
C THR A 637 26.72 -20.29 22.40
N GLY A 638 25.82 -20.43 23.38
CA GLY A 638 25.99 -21.36 24.51
C GLY A 638 26.71 -20.79 25.72
N VAL A 639 27.20 -19.54 25.67
CA VAL A 639 27.81 -18.85 26.81
C VAL A 639 26.73 -18.12 27.62
N THR A 640 26.82 -18.19 28.96
CA THR A 640 25.96 -17.40 29.85
C THR A 640 26.63 -16.06 30.14
N LEU A 641 25.85 -14.97 30.15
CA LEU A 641 26.36 -13.64 30.48
C LEU A 641 26.74 -13.56 31.97
N TYR A 642 28.03 -13.81 32.25
CA TYR A 642 28.62 -13.60 33.56
C TYR A 642 29.45 -12.31 33.58
N ALA A 643 29.66 -11.76 34.77
CA ALA A 643 30.49 -10.58 34.98
C ALA A 643 31.90 -10.68 34.34
N ARG A 644 32.46 -11.91 34.27
CA ARG A 644 33.76 -12.16 33.64
C ARG A 644 33.74 -11.99 32.12
N TRP A 645 32.64 -12.35 31.46
CA TRP A 645 32.45 -12.06 30.03
C TRP A 645 32.28 -10.55 29.80
N TYR A 646 31.60 -9.86 30.71
CA TYR A 646 31.45 -8.42 30.62
C TYR A 646 32.79 -7.68 30.71
N VAL A 647 33.67 -8.11 31.63
CA VAL A 647 34.98 -7.48 31.87
C VAL A 647 36.04 -7.87 30.84
N ASN A 648 36.02 -9.10 30.31
CA ASN A 648 37.11 -9.61 29.47
C ASN A 648 36.91 -9.31 27.97
N PRO A 649 35.90 -9.89 27.28
CA PRO A 649 35.66 -9.60 25.87
C PRO A 649 34.84 -8.32 25.62
N CYS A 650 33.95 -7.90 26.53
CA CYS A 650 33.00 -6.82 26.22
C CYS A 650 33.55 -5.40 26.46
N LEU A 651 33.69 -4.98 27.72
CA LEU A 651 34.09 -3.60 28.07
C LEU A 651 35.42 -3.14 27.46
N PRO A 652 36.48 -3.97 27.33
CA PRO A 652 37.72 -3.53 26.67
C PRO A 652 37.52 -3.08 25.22
N GLN A 653 36.62 -3.73 24.47
CA GLN A 653 36.30 -3.32 23.10
C GLN A 653 35.55 -1.99 23.06
N VAL A 654 34.62 -1.81 24.01
CA VAL A 654 33.88 -0.55 24.18
C VAL A 654 34.85 0.57 24.52
N PHE A 655 35.70 0.40 25.54
CA PHE A 655 36.66 1.41 26.01
C PHE A 655 37.71 1.77 24.95
N LYS A 656 38.15 0.79 24.16
CA LYS A 656 39.03 1.05 23.00
C LYS A 656 38.33 1.93 21.97
N THR A 657 37.06 1.65 21.67
CA THR A 657 36.27 2.43 20.69
C THR A 657 35.99 3.84 21.20
N VAL A 658 35.66 3.98 22.49
CA VAL A 658 35.44 5.27 23.15
C VAL A 658 36.71 6.11 23.17
N SER A 659 37.85 5.51 23.49
CA SER A 659 39.13 6.22 23.51
C SER A 659 39.53 6.74 22.13
N LYS A 660 39.18 6.02 21.05
CA LYS A 660 39.32 6.51 19.67
C LYS A 660 38.41 7.70 19.37
N ARG A 661 37.15 7.66 19.84
CA ARG A 661 36.18 8.75 19.64
C ARG A 661 36.45 9.97 20.54
N ARG A 662 37.16 9.78 21.65
CA ARG A 662 37.55 10.82 22.62
C ARG A 662 39.07 10.95 22.70
N PRO A 663 39.77 11.42 21.65
CA PRO A 663 41.24 11.40 21.60
C PRO A 663 41.91 12.26 22.68
N ARG A 664 41.24 13.31 23.18
CA ARG A 664 41.79 14.22 24.22
C ARG A 664 41.49 13.76 25.65
N SER A 665 40.28 13.27 25.92
CA SER A 665 39.85 12.89 27.27
C SER A 665 39.89 11.39 27.52
N GLY A 666 39.92 10.55 26.48
CA GLY A 666 39.91 9.10 26.58
C GLY A 666 38.76 8.59 27.46
N LEU A 667 39.12 7.86 28.51
CA LEU A 667 38.18 7.37 29.54
C LEU A 667 38.00 8.35 30.72
N ARG A 668 38.74 9.46 30.75
CA ARG A 668 38.68 10.42 31.87
C ARG A 668 37.30 11.04 31.96
N GLY A 669 36.71 10.96 33.16
CA GLY A 669 35.37 11.49 33.45
C GLY A 669 34.23 10.69 32.81
N LEU A 670 34.53 9.53 32.20
CA LEU A 670 33.53 8.67 31.58
C LEU A 670 32.66 8.02 32.65
N ILE A 671 31.37 7.93 32.37
CA ILE A 671 30.36 7.29 33.20
C ILE A 671 29.73 6.15 32.40
N LEU A 672 29.72 4.96 32.98
CA LEU A 672 28.98 3.81 32.46
C LEU A 672 27.63 3.71 33.17
N HIS A 673 26.56 3.63 32.39
CA HIS A 673 25.19 3.46 32.84
C HIS A 673 24.65 2.15 32.30
N ASP A 674 24.56 1.16 33.18
CA ASP A 674 23.98 -0.14 32.88
C ASP A 674 22.80 -0.42 33.83
N ASP A 675 22.05 -1.47 33.52
CA ASP A 675 20.96 -1.95 34.36
C ASP A 675 21.48 -2.57 35.69
N ASN A 676 20.55 -3.01 36.56
CA ASN A 676 20.88 -3.57 37.86
C ASN A 676 21.07 -5.10 37.84
N ALA A 677 21.42 -5.69 36.69
CA ALA A 677 21.62 -7.13 36.56
C ALA A 677 22.69 -7.65 37.55
N ARG A 678 22.56 -8.93 37.95
CA ARG A 678 23.51 -9.56 38.89
C ARG A 678 24.93 -9.59 38.33
N SER A 679 25.07 -9.72 37.01
CA SER A 679 26.33 -9.65 36.29
C SER A 679 27.00 -8.29 36.51
N HIS A 680 26.28 -7.19 36.28
CA HIS A 680 26.77 -5.80 36.41
C HIS A 680 27.16 -5.43 37.83
N ARG A 681 26.49 -6.03 38.82
CA ARG A 681 26.76 -5.81 40.25
C ARG A 681 27.96 -6.56 40.82
N ALA A 682 28.64 -7.38 40.03
CA ALA A 682 29.72 -8.20 40.56
C ALA A 682 30.94 -7.35 40.92
N TRP A 683 31.60 -7.69 42.03
CA TRP A 683 32.80 -7.00 42.52
C TRP A 683 33.91 -6.87 41.45
N ILE A 684 34.02 -7.84 40.54
CA ILE A 684 35.00 -7.82 39.45
C ILE A 684 34.77 -6.66 38.47
N ILE A 685 33.52 -6.25 38.23
CA ILE A 685 33.19 -5.11 37.37
C ILE A 685 33.56 -3.81 38.07
N ASN A 686 33.15 -3.63 39.33
CA ASN A 686 33.47 -2.41 40.09
C ASN A 686 34.98 -2.20 40.16
N ASN A 687 35.75 -3.25 40.40
CA ASN A 687 37.21 -3.19 40.36
C ASN A 687 37.75 -2.87 38.97
N PHE A 688 37.16 -3.42 37.92
CA PHE A 688 37.59 -3.14 36.55
C PHE A 688 37.31 -1.67 36.18
N LEU A 689 36.14 -1.14 36.50
CA LEU A 689 35.78 0.26 36.27
C LEU A 689 36.68 1.20 37.08
N ALA A 690 36.92 0.89 38.36
CA ALA A 690 37.82 1.66 39.22
C ALA A 690 39.26 1.67 38.68
N LYS A 691 39.79 0.52 38.23
CA LYS A 691 41.11 0.43 37.59
C LYS A 691 41.21 1.30 36.33
N ASN A 692 40.12 1.41 35.56
CA ASN A 692 40.06 2.21 34.34
C ASN A 692 39.62 3.67 34.59
N ARG A 693 39.38 4.07 35.85
CA ARG A 693 38.89 5.41 36.24
C ARG A 693 37.58 5.81 35.56
N VAL A 694 36.70 4.83 35.34
CA VAL A 694 35.35 5.01 34.79
C VAL A 694 34.36 5.01 35.97
N GLY A 695 33.50 6.03 36.03
CA GLY A 695 32.44 6.10 37.02
C GLY A 695 31.27 5.19 36.65
N GLU A 696 30.53 4.71 37.64
CA GLU A 696 29.29 3.97 37.43
C GLU A 696 28.10 4.84 37.83
N PHE A 697 27.13 4.96 36.95
CA PHE A 697 25.85 5.61 37.23
C PHE A 697 24.76 4.57 37.04
N SER A 698 24.41 3.87 38.12
CA SER A 698 23.31 2.91 38.15
C SER A 698 22.31 3.32 39.22
N ALA A 699 21.11 2.73 39.20
CA ALA A 699 20.05 2.98 40.18
C ALA A 699 20.43 2.67 41.65
N ARG A 700 21.66 2.17 41.90
CA ARG A 700 22.21 1.81 43.19
C ARG A 700 22.91 2.97 43.93
N ASN A 701 23.48 3.94 43.22
CA ASN A 701 24.40 4.93 43.81
C ASN A 701 23.68 6.14 44.45
N VAL A 702 22.54 5.91 45.09
CA VAL A 702 21.68 6.95 45.70
C VAL A 702 21.83 7.06 47.23
N GLN A 703 22.64 6.20 47.86
CA GLN A 703 22.85 6.23 49.32
C GLN A 703 24.24 6.67 49.81
N HIS A 704 25.13 7.16 48.94
CA HIS A 704 26.37 7.81 49.39
C HIS A 704 26.68 9.07 48.58
#